data_AF-A0A953QX15-F1
#
_entry.id   AF-A0A953QX15-F1
#
_cell.length_a   1.000
_cell.length_b   1.000
_cell.length_c   1.000
_cell.angle_alpha   90.00
_cell.angle_beta   90.00
_cell.angle_gamma   90.00
#
_symmetry.space_group_name_H-M   'P 1'
#
loop_
_entity.id
_entity.type
_entity.pdbx_description
1 polymer ?
#
loop_
_entity_poly.entity_id
_entity_poly.type
_entity_poly.pdbx_seq_one_letter_code
_entity_poly.pdbx_strand_id
1 'polypeptide(L)'
;MKQISRPHIALAALAFAFPAAALADINGTTTLQSNTALNLDTGATVASGGDLLWNGSTIAPQGKARAYNIGDFGASFYDVLDVSNFSAFAVVASSAPISASALVAGDVFVVLTNGANHAKVLVTAKGAGSITLQFSTYIVPVPTGPTITAIQNNSSRIPAGLPNSGIAPSSIFVVVGTGLADPGDPVLQSSADPGIPLTLNGASMTVVVNGITTHPALYYTSPTQLAAVLPAATPIGAGTLTVTYRGATSAPAAIQVVPSALGINTYYTNSGVATDSATGALLTYTNSGTPGETILLWTTGLGADPADSDTTYTLNPHSVSTSLQIYIGGVPAKILYQGASPYPGVDQINVTIPDSAPEGCWISLAAVAGGVLANTATLPISKGGGACFDPVSGLNGNQISPAGGQTLRTGLVGIIQGTRQAKDGTRTVTSSADAAFEKYTGIYTPSNSVSPGGCIVNSLTPVPVGQITGLDAGTTTLTGPSGLSVTLAPQAGIKGAFFAELTAGAIPQTGGTFTFKGTGGADVGPFTSTITFANPLLTWTNQSAAATVDRSQGLTVTWTGGNPGTYVFITGTSTSVKPVVTGGFTCLAHVDAGQFTVPSYILSALPAGSGGTLLQNEVPSTLTASGLDIATAGGDITSSIASTYK
;
A
#
# COMPACT_ATOMS: atom_id res chain seq x y z
N MET A 1 47.35 29.42 42.24
CA MET A 1 47.60 29.35 43.70
C MET A 1 46.64 28.34 44.30
N LYS A 2 47.20 27.31 44.96
CA LYS A 2 46.66 26.43 46.03
C LYS A 2 45.25 25.81 45.82
N GLN A 3 45.04 24.51 45.54
CA GLN A 3 45.49 23.25 46.20
C GLN A 3 44.91 23.16 47.64
N ILE A 4 43.98 22.25 47.98
CA ILE A 4 44.12 20.87 48.57
C ILE A 4 42.76 20.65 49.31
N SER A 5 42.08 19.50 49.45
CA SER A 5 42.46 18.11 49.73
C SER A 5 41.36 17.10 49.33
N ARG A 6 41.77 15.92 48.87
CA ARG A 6 41.09 14.62 49.11
C ARG A 6 41.61 13.99 50.41
N PRO A 7 40.95 12.96 50.95
CA PRO A 7 41.47 11.60 50.70
C PRO A 7 40.39 10.55 50.36
N HIS A 8 40.93 9.41 49.93
CA HIS A 8 40.37 8.27 49.20
C HIS A 8 39.90 7.10 50.10
N ILE A 9 39.19 6.14 49.49
CA ILE A 9 39.38 4.65 49.44
C ILE A 9 38.03 4.03 49.02
N ALA A 10 37.84 3.04 48.14
CA ALA A 10 38.57 2.32 47.09
C ALA A 10 37.51 1.44 46.37
N LEU A 11 37.41 1.51 45.03
CA LEU A 11 37.73 0.42 44.07
C LEU A 11 36.66 -0.67 43.84
N ALA A 12 35.98 -0.57 42.70
CA ALA A 12 35.77 -1.69 41.78
C ALA A 12 35.63 -1.13 40.36
N ALA A 13 36.69 -1.33 39.57
CA ALA A 13 36.77 -1.00 38.15
C ALA A 13 36.18 -2.15 37.32
N LEU A 14 35.43 -1.84 36.26
CA LEU A 14 35.74 -2.25 34.88
C LEU A 14 34.67 -1.72 33.93
N ALA A 15 35.04 -0.70 33.16
CA ALA A 15 34.52 -0.56 31.81
C ALA A 15 35.21 -1.63 30.95
N PHE A 16 34.46 -2.63 30.50
CA PHE A 16 34.76 -3.30 29.25
C PHE A 16 33.70 -2.87 28.25
N ALA A 17 34.13 -2.03 27.32
CA ALA A 17 33.57 -2.04 25.98
C ALA A 17 33.64 -3.50 25.49
N PHE A 18 32.50 -4.17 25.38
CA PHE A 18 32.43 -5.31 24.50
C PHE A 18 32.35 -4.75 23.09
N PRO A 19 33.33 -5.03 22.20
CA PRO A 19 33.05 -4.94 20.78
C PRO A 19 31.90 -5.93 20.55
N ALA A 20 30.79 -5.48 19.96
CA ALA A 20 29.97 -6.41 19.19
C ALA A 20 30.92 -6.94 18.12
N ALA A 21 31.51 -8.11 18.36
CA ALA A 21 32.22 -8.83 17.33
C ALA A 21 31.16 -9.10 16.25
N ALA A 22 31.22 -8.36 15.15
CA ALA A 22 30.76 -8.90 13.89
C ALA A 22 31.57 -10.19 13.72
N LEU A 23 30.98 -11.33 14.07
CA LEU A 23 31.61 -12.62 13.90
C LEU A 23 31.75 -12.81 12.39
N ALA A 24 32.99 -12.81 11.90
CA ALA A 24 33.27 -13.03 10.50
C ALA A 24 32.78 -14.42 10.08
N ASP A 25 32.28 -14.57 8.85
CA ASP A 25 31.91 -15.86 8.28
C ASP A 25 33.06 -16.86 8.43
N ILE A 26 32.74 -18.07 8.87
CA ILE A 26 33.73 -19.12 9.07
C ILE A 26 33.86 -19.89 7.77
N ASN A 27 35.06 -19.89 7.20
CA ASN A 27 35.37 -20.59 5.96
C ASN A 27 36.47 -21.62 6.23
N GLY A 28 36.35 -22.81 5.63
CA GLY A 28 37.35 -23.85 5.82
C GLY A 28 37.23 -25.00 4.83
N THR A 29 38.32 -25.77 4.72
CA THR A 29 38.34 -27.07 4.04
C THR A 29 38.88 -28.10 5.00
N THR A 30 38.18 -29.22 5.17
CA THR A 30 38.50 -30.21 6.20
C THR A 30 38.26 -31.62 5.68
N THR A 31 39.21 -32.52 5.95
CA THR A 31 39.05 -33.96 5.71
C THR A 31 38.63 -34.67 6.99
N LEU A 32 37.44 -35.26 6.97
CA LEU A 32 36.91 -36.08 8.06
C LEU A 32 37.31 -37.53 7.84
N GLN A 33 37.87 -38.15 8.88
CA GLN A 33 38.05 -39.59 8.96
C GLN A 33 36.77 -40.23 9.51
N SER A 34 36.59 -41.53 9.27
CA SER A 34 35.43 -42.26 9.78
C SER A 34 35.26 -42.05 11.29
N ASN A 35 34.02 -41.82 11.72
CA ASN A 35 33.59 -41.49 13.07
C ASN A 35 34.13 -40.14 13.60
N THR A 36 34.37 -39.18 12.71
CA THR A 36 34.73 -37.80 13.08
C THR A 36 33.60 -36.85 12.71
N ALA A 37 33.28 -35.91 13.61
CA ALA A 37 32.30 -34.87 13.36
C ALA A 37 32.97 -33.52 13.05
N LEU A 38 32.35 -32.74 12.18
CA LEU A 38 32.70 -31.35 11.90
C LEU A 38 31.73 -30.43 12.62
N ASN A 39 32.26 -29.50 13.42
CA ASN A 39 31.51 -28.36 13.93
C ASN A 39 31.69 -27.18 12.98
N LEU A 40 30.65 -26.83 12.23
CA LEU A 40 30.61 -25.77 11.24
C LEU A 40 30.58 -24.37 11.88
N ASP A 41 30.14 -24.27 13.14
CA ASP A 41 30.14 -23.02 13.92
C ASP A 41 31.54 -22.63 14.44
N THR A 42 32.52 -23.53 14.36
CA THR A 42 33.90 -23.30 14.84
C THR A 42 34.96 -23.74 13.84
N GLY A 43 34.60 -24.52 12.82
CA GLY A 43 35.49 -25.19 11.90
C GLY A 43 36.28 -26.36 12.50
N ALA A 44 36.02 -26.73 13.76
CA ALA A 44 36.77 -27.77 14.46
C ALA A 44 36.28 -29.18 14.13
N THR A 45 37.21 -30.13 14.07
CA THR A 45 36.90 -31.57 14.04
C THR A 45 36.88 -32.12 15.46
N VAL A 46 35.81 -32.84 15.80
CA VAL A 46 35.55 -33.35 17.15
C VAL A 46 35.12 -34.82 17.10
N ALA A 47 35.37 -35.55 18.18
CA ALA A 47 34.99 -36.96 18.29
C ALA A 47 33.47 -37.17 18.43
N SER A 48 32.74 -36.18 18.95
CA SER A 48 31.27 -36.14 19.04
C SER A 48 30.79 -34.70 19.28
N GLY A 49 29.51 -34.42 19.02
CA GLY A 49 28.92 -33.11 19.31
C GLY A 49 29.19 -32.00 18.28
N GLY A 50 29.69 -32.35 17.08
CA GLY A 50 29.72 -31.43 15.92
C GLY A 50 28.35 -31.32 15.24
N ASP A 51 28.30 -30.67 14.08
CA ASP A 51 27.09 -30.52 13.26
C ASP A 51 26.90 -31.69 12.30
N LEU A 52 27.99 -32.18 11.71
CA LEU A 52 27.98 -33.24 10.71
C LEU A 52 28.91 -34.38 11.13
N LEU A 53 28.39 -35.58 11.35
CA LEU A 53 29.18 -36.77 11.62
C LEU A 53 29.39 -37.57 10.33
N TRP A 54 30.65 -37.82 9.97
CA TRP A 54 31.01 -38.77 8.93
C TRP A 54 31.27 -40.14 9.56
N ASN A 55 30.48 -41.16 9.21
CA ASN A 55 30.64 -42.53 9.74
C ASN A 55 31.40 -43.48 8.80
N GLY A 56 32.05 -42.94 7.77
CA GLY A 56 32.71 -43.74 6.72
C GLY A 56 31.84 -44.02 5.49
N SER A 57 30.54 -43.73 5.54
CA SER A 57 29.61 -43.94 4.42
C SER A 57 28.63 -42.78 4.22
N THR A 58 28.07 -42.24 5.30
CA THR A 58 27.06 -41.17 5.28
C THR A 58 27.51 -39.96 6.08
N ILE A 59 26.99 -38.78 5.73
CA ILE A 59 27.02 -37.60 6.60
C ILE A 59 25.70 -37.56 7.37
N ALA A 60 25.77 -37.74 8.69
CA ALA A 60 24.64 -37.64 9.58
C ALA A 60 24.65 -36.28 10.30
N PRO A 61 23.64 -35.41 10.12
CA PRO A 61 23.45 -34.27 10.99
C PRO A 61 23.37 -34.71 12.45
N GLN A 62 23.95 -33.94 13.36
CA GLN A 62 24.05 -34.25 14.79
C GLN A 62 23.38 -33.16 15.63
N GLY A 63 22.78 -33.55 16.75
CA GLY A 63 22.08 -32.61 17.64
C GLY A 63 20.84 -31.99 16.98
N LYS A 64 20.79 -30.67 16.93
CA LYS A 64 19.76 -29.87 16.26
C LYS A 64 20.08 -29.59 14.79
N ALA A 65 21.27 -29.94 14.32
CA ALA A 65 21.66 -29.68 12.95
C ALA A 65 20.75 -30.43 11.95
N ARG A 66 20.47 -29.79 10.82
CA ARG A 66 19.70 -30.35 9.70
C ARG A 66 20.45 -30.10 8.40
N ALA A 67 20.42 -31.04 7.47
CA ALA A 67 21.07 -30.89 6.18
C ALA A 67 20.12 -31.24 5.02
N TYR A 68 20.40 -30.65 3.86
CA TYR A 68 19.75 -30.98 2.59
C TYR A 68 20.79 -31.02 1.48
N ASN A 69 20.88 -32.15 0.77
CA ASN A 69 21.72 -32.27 -0.41
C ASN A 69 21.00 -31.66 -1.62
N ILE A 70 21.62 -30.66 -2.24
CA ILE A 70 21.09 -29.97 -3.41
C ILE A 70 21.40 -30.78 -4.67
N GLY A 71 22.60 -31.35 -4.74
CA GLY A 71 23.07 -32.24 -5.82
C GLY A 71 24.46 -31.85 -6.34
N ASP A 72 24.91 -32.56 -7.38
CA ASP A 72 26.21 -32.39 -8.00
C ASP A 72 26.23 -31.20 -8.96
N PHE A 73 26.45 -30.01 -8.41
CA PHE A 73 26.50 -28.74 -9.14
C PHE A 73 27.89 -28.09 -9.16
N GLY A 74 28.86 -28.66 -8.42
CA GLY A 74 30.26 -28.24 -8.43
C GLY A 74 30.55 -26.89 -7.77
N ALA A 75 31.83 -26.51 -7.83
CA ALA A 75 32.35 -25.30 -7.17
C ALA A 75 31.73 -24.00 -7.68
N SER A 76 31.43 -23.89 -8.99
CA SER A 76 30.82 -22.68 -9.55
C SER A 76 29.43 -22.39 -8.96
N PHE A 77 28.63 -23.42 -8.69
CA PHE A 77 27.33 -23.27 -8.02
C PHE A 77 27.50 -23.01 -6.52
N TYR A 78 28.46 -23.67 -5.88
CA TYR A 78 28.83 -23.39 -4.49
C TYR A 78 29.22 -21.91 -4.29
N ASP A 79 29.98 -21.31 -5.21
CA ASP A 79 30.46 -19.94 -5.08
C ASP A 79 29.32 -18.91 -5.15
N VAL A 80 28.29 -19.15 -5.97
CA VAL A 80 27.13 -18.25 -6.13
C VAL A 80 26.01 -18.47 -5.10
N LEU A 81 26.07 -19.53 -4.29
CA LEU A 81 25.14 -19.73 -3.18
C LEU A 81 25.42 -18.73 -2.05
N ASP A 82 24.44 -17.88 -1.75
CA ASP A 82 24.50 -16.87 -0.68
C ASP A 82 23.30 -16.95 0.30
N VAL A 83 23.29 -16.06 1.30
CA VAL A 83 22.29 -16.06 2.39
C VAL A 83 20.85 -15.85 1.90
N SER A 84 20.66 -15.19 0.75
CA SER A 84 19.33 -14.92 0.20
C SER A 84 18.62 -16.18 -0.32
N ASN A 85 19.36 -17.25 -0.58
CA ASN A 85 18.85 -18.53 -1.07
C ASN A 85 18.55 -19.56 0.04
N PHE A 86 19.04 -19.37 1.28
CA PHE A 86 18.94 -20.40 2.33
C PHE A 86 17.57 -20.58 2.98
N SER A 87 16.70 -19.56 2.95
CA SER A 87 15.34 -19.65 3.49
C SER A 87 14.49 -20.71 2.78
N ALA A 88 14.69 -20.89 1.47
CA ALA A 88 14.06 -21.93 0.68
C ALA A 88 14.53 -23.35 1.08
N PHE A 89 15.79 -23.49 1.49
CA PHE A 89 16.36 -24.79 1.86
C PHE A 89 16.11 -25.20 3.32
N ALA A 90 15.91 -24.24 4.23
CA ALA A 90 15.58 -24.52 5.64
C ALA A 90 14.27 -25.32 5.81
N VAL A 91 13.33 -25.15 4.88
CA VAL A 91 12.06 -25.88 4.85
C VAL A 91 12.28 -27.37 4.53
N VAL A 92 13.25 -27.69 3.66
CA VAL A 92 13.50 -29.05 3.16
C VAL A 92 14.65 -29.79 3.84
N ALA A 93 15.50 -29.09 4.63
CA ALA A 93 16.55 -29.72 5.43
C ALA A 93 16.00 -30.69 6.48
N SER A 94 16.71 -31.76 6.78
CA SER A 94 16.25 -32.74 7.79
C SER A 94 17.41 -33.29 8.61
N SER A 95 17.10 -34.01 9.68
CA SER A 95 18.09 -34.76 10.47
C SER A 95 18.44 -36.12 9.85
N ALA A 96 17.87 -36.46 8.68
CA ALA A 96 18.18 -37.71 8.00
C ALA A 96 19.62 -37.70 7.47
N PRO A 97 20.36 -38.81 7.56
CA PRO A 97 21.70 -38.90 6.98
C PRO A 97 21.68 -38.74 5.46
N ILE A 98 22.61 -37.96 4.92
CA ILE A 98 22.87 -37.90 3.48
C ILE A 98 23.58 -39.20 3.08
N SER A 99 22.99 -39.93 2.14
CA SER A 99 23.48 -41.23 1.70
C SER A 99 24.81 -41.12 0.96
N ALA A 100 25.59 -42.21 0.96
CA ALA A 100 26.87 -42.30 0.28
C ALA A 100 26.81 -41.99 -1.23
N SER A 101 25.63 -42.18 -1.85
CA SER A 101 25.36 -41.92 -3.27
C SER A 101 25.19 -40.45 -3.61
N ALA A 102 24.93 -39.59 -2.61
CA ALA A 102 24.78 -38.14 -2.72
C ALA A 102 25.92 -37.40 -1.99
N LEU A 103 27.09 -38.02 -1.97
CA LEU A 103 28.33 -37.49 -1.37
C LEU A 103 29.51 -37.76 -2.32
N VAL A 104 29.37 -37.43 -3.59
CA VAL A 104 30.45 -37.49 -4.60
C VAL A 104 31.11 -36.12 -4.75
N ALA A 105 32.34 -36.08 -5.27
CA ALA A 105 33.03 -34.82 -5.51
C ALA A 105 32.23 -33.94 -6.48
N GLY A 106 31.88 -32.73 -6.05
CA GLY A 106 30.99 -31.82 -6.77
C GLY A 106 29.61 -31.64 -6.12
N ASP A 107 29.20 -32.57 -5.24
CA ASP A 107 27.95 -32.42 -4.49
C ASP A 107 27.98 -31.20 -3.56
N VAL A 108 26.92 -30.40 -3.65
CA VAL A 108 26.68 -29.26 -2.78
C VAL A 108 25.48 -29.55 -1.88
N PHE A 109 25.64 -29.28 -0.60
CA PHE A 109 24.56 -29.39 0.38
C PHE A 109 24.58 -28.22 1.35
N VAL A 110 23.42 -27.93 1.91
CA VAL A 110 23.25 -26.87 2.90
C VAL A 110 22.98 -27.46 4.27
N VAL A 111 23.41 -26.73 5.30
CA VAL A 111 23.30 -27.16 6.68
C VAL A 111 22.76 -26.01 7.52
N LEU A 112 21.72 -26.28 8.30
CA LEU A 112 21.39 -25.50 9.49
C LEU A 112 22.20 -26.09 10.64
N THR A 113 23.10 -25.32 11.22
CA THR A 113 23.99 -25.78 12.30
C THR A 113 23.26 -25.86 13.64
N ASN A 114 23.90 -26.48 14.63
CA ASN A 114 23.44 -26.49 16.01
C ASN A 114 23.31 -25.08 16.60
N GLY A 115 24.17 -24.15 16.17
CA GLY A 115 24.12 -22.73 16.50
C GLY A 115 23.06 -21.93 15.72
N ALA A 116 22.22 -22.58 14.92
CA ALA A 116 21.25 -21.95 14.02
C ALA A 116 21.86 -21.04 12.95
N ASN A 117 23.12 -21.26 12.60
CA ASN A 117 23.77 -20.62 11.46
C ASN A 117 23.47 -21.38 10.17
N HIS A 118 23.61 -20.69 9.04
CA HIS A 118 23.49 -21.31 7.72
C HIS A 118 24.87 -21.58 7.15
N ALA A 119 25.12 -22.83 6.76
CA ALA A 119 26.35 -23.21 6.09
C ALA A 119 26.07 -23.80 4.71
N LYS A 120 26.90 -23.44 3.73
CA LYS A 120 27.03 -24.18 2.49
C LYS A 120 28.24 -25.10 2.58
N VAL A 121 28.11 -26.30 2.04
CA VAL A 121 29.16 -27.32 2.05
C VAL A 121 29.28 -27.95 0.66
N LEU A 122 30.52 -28.05 0.18
CA LEU A 122 30.89 -28.72 -1.07
C LEU A 122 31.73 -29.95 -0.73
N VAL A 123 31.35 -31.10 -1.27
CA VAL A 123 32.21 -32.30 -1.27
C VAL A 123 33.30 -32.11 -2.32
N THR A 124 34.55 -32.01 -1.89
CA THR A 124 35.69 -31.81 -2.82
C THR A 124 36.41 -33.12 -3.13
N ALA A 125 36.37 -34.09 -2.22
CA ALA A 125 36.88 -35.44 -2.43
C ALA A 125 36.24 -36.45 -1.47
N LYS A 126 36.17 -37.72 -1.88
CA LYS A 126 35.76 -38.84 -1.02
C LYS A 126 36.66 -40.05 -1.27
N GLY A 127 37.20 -40.64 -0.22
CA GLY A 127 38.08 -41.81 -0.25
C GLY A 127 37.52 -42.99 0.56
N ALA A 128 38.30 -44.07 0.66
CA ALA A 128 37.94 -45.22 1.49
C ALA A 128 37.97 -44.84 2.98
N GLY A 129 36.81 -44.48 3.53
CA GLY A 129 36.64 -44.10 4.93
C GLY A 129 36.87 -42.61 5.25
N SER A 130 37.14 -41.76 4.26
CA SER A 130 37.35 -40.31 4.44
C SER A 130 36.53 -39.46 3.47
N ILE A 131 36.20 -38.24 3.87
CA ILE A 131 35.53 -37.24 3.03
C ILE A 131 36.13 -35.86 3.28
N THR A 132 36.41 -35.11 2.21
CA THR A 132 36.90 -33.73 2.27
C THR A 132 35.76 -32.79 1.91
N LEU A 133 35.51 -31.83 2.81
CA LEU A 133 34.43 -30.85 2.72
C LEU A 133 35.04 -29.45 2.71
N GLN A 134 34.65 -28.63 1.73
CA GLN A 134 34.81 -27.18 1.78
C GLN A 134 33.52 -26.58 2.31
N PHE A 135 33.60 -25.62 3.24
CA PHE A 135 32.41 -25.01 3.82
C PHE A 135 32.59 -23.51 4.08
N SER A 136 31.45 -22.82 4.06
CA SER A 136 31.28 -21.43 4.45
C SER A 136 30.06 -21.36 5.36
N THR A 137 30.28 -21.06 6.63
CA THR A 137 29.23 -20.82 7.63
C THR A 137 29.03 -19.33 7.77
N TYR A 138 27.85 -18.89 7.36
CA TYR A 138 27.40 -17.52 7.53
C TYR A 138 26.89 -17.38 8.95
N ILE A 139 27.65 -16.67 9.78
CA ILE A 139 27.19 -16.34 11.14
C ILE A 139 26.19 -15.21 10.99
N VAL A 140 24.95 -15.58 10.73
CA VAL A 140 23.84 -14.64 10.71
C VAL A 140 23.72 -14.12 12.15
N PRO A 141 23.70 -12.79 12.39
CA PRO A 141 23.23 -12.30 13.67
C PRO A 141 21.85 -12.91 13.90
N VAL A 142 21.69 -13.73 14.95
CA VAL A 142 20.38 -14.31 15.32
C VAL A 142 19.34 -13.20 15.20
N PRO A 143 18.26 -13.35 14.40
CA PRO A 143 17.14 -12.41 14.50
C PRO A 143 16.68 -12.46 15.95
N THR A 144 16.90 -11.36 16.68
CA THR A 144 16.72 -11.25 18.14
C THR A 144 15.25 -11.27 18.58
N GLY A 145 14.34 -11.44 17.63
CA GLY A 145 12.89 -11.43 17.77
C GLY A 145 12.22 -11.09 16.43
N PRO A 146 10.90 -10.91 16.42
CA PRO A 146 10.16 -10.45 15.25
C PRO A 146 10.73 -9.14 14.68
N THR A 147 10.50 -8.87 13.39
CA THR A 147 10.78 -7.54 12.81
C THR A 147 9.48 -6.79 12.55
N ILE A 148 9.45 -5.49 12.84
CA ILE A 148 8.31 -4.62 12.62
C ILE A 148 8.68 -3.63 11.53
N THR A 149 7.86 -3.54 10.48
CA THR A 149 8.06 -2.63 9.35
C THR A 149 7.00 -1.53 9.28
N ALA A 150 5.81 -1.74 9.85
CA ALA A 150 4.78 -0.72 9.95
C ALA A 150 3.85 -0.91 11.16
N ILE A 151 3.34 0.20 11.67
CA ILE A 151 2.27 0.28 12.67
C ILE A 151 1.26 1.29 12.12
N GLN A 152 0.01 0.86 11.90
CA GLN A 152 -1.00 1.66 11.20
C GLN A 152 -2.39 1.44 11.79
N ASN A 153 -3.25 2.46 11.74
CA ASN A 153 -4.70 2.28 11.96
C ASN A 153 -5.23 1.24 10.94
N ASN A 154 -6.08 0.30 11.36
CA ASN A 154 -6.47 -0.82 10.50
C ASN A 154 -7.37 -0.41 9.33
N SER A 155 -8.13 0.69 9.51
CA SER A 155 -9.12 1.20 8.58
C SER A 155 -8.44 2.09 7.54
N SER A 156 -7.68 3.07 8.01
CA SER A 156 -7.07 4.08 7.13
C SER A 156 -5.78 3.61 6.46
N ARG A 157 -5.02 2.73 7.15
CA ARG A 157 -3.68 2.26 6.73
C ARG A 157 -2.70 3.39 6.38
N ILE A 158 -2.92 4.59 6.93
CA ILE A 158 -2.11 5.77 6.65
C ILE A 158 -0.69 5.55 7.22
N PRO A 159 0.37 5.59 6.39
CA PRO A 159 1.74 5.42 6.85
C PRO A 159 2.18 6.51 7.85
N ALA A 160 3.03 6.11 8.80
CA ALA A 160 3.65 7.04 9.74
C ALA A 160 4.40 8.17 9.01
N GLY A 161 4.24 9.39 9.51
CA GLY A 161 4.86 10.59 8.96
C GLY A 161 3.91 11.46 8.12
N LEU A 162 2.76 10.93 7.72
CA LEU A 162 1.68 11.76 7.19
C LEU A 162 0.96 12.52 8.33
N PRO A 163 0.43 13.73 8.06
CA PRO A 163 -0.21 14.57 9.09
C PRO A 163 -1.39 13.91 9.82
N ASN A 164 -2.08 12.98 9.17
CA ASN A 164 -3.21 12.24 9.67
C ASN A 164 -2.88 10.78 10.04
N SER A 165 -1.60 10.49 10.32
CA SER A 165 -1.15 9.20 10.85
C SER A 165 -1.17 9.16 12.38
N GLY A 166 -1.06 7.96 12.94
CA GLY A 166 -1.07 7.72 14.39
C GLY A 166 -2.12 6.68 14.79
N ILE A 167 -2.07 6.26 16.05
CA ILE A 167 -3.03 5.31 16.63
C ILE A 167 -3.76 6.01 17.78
N ALA A 168 -5.08 5.97 17.78
CA ALA A 168 -5.85 6.42 18.94
C ALA A 168 -6.04 5.26 19.94
N PRO A 169 -6.14 5.54 21.26
CA PRO A 169 -6.59 4.53 22.22
C PRO A 169 -7.99 4.00 21.86
N SER A 170 -8.36 2.84 22.40
CA SER A 170 -9.64 2.16 22.11
C SER A 170 -9.89 1.96 20.62
N SER A 171 -8.84 1.63 19.86
CA SER A 171 -8.93 1.49 18.40
C SER A 171 -8.13 0.29 17.90
N ILE A 172 -8.62 -0.37 16.85
CA ILE A 172 -7.86 -1.42 16.18
C ILE A 172 -6.74 -0.81 15.35
N PHE A 173 -5.54 -1.35 15.51
CA PHE A 173 -4.39 -1.08 14.68
C PHE A 173 -3.77 -2.38 14.19
N VAL A 174 -2.96 -2.28 13.14
CA VAL A 174 -2.19 -3.40 12.58
C VAL A 174 -0.69 -3.18 12.76
N VAL A 175 0.02 -4.26 13.04
CA VAL A 175 1.49 -4.35 13.00
C VAL A 175 1.87 -5.23 11.83
N VAL A 176 2.67 -4.72 10.91
CA VAL A 176 3.18 -5.45 9.73
C VAL A 176 4.66 -5.71 9.93
N GLY A 177 5.13 -6.88 9.49
CA GLY A 177 6.49 -7.32 9.77
C GLY A 177 6.80 -8.72 9.27
N THR A 178 7.81 -9.35 9.87
CA THR A 178 8.14 -10.76 9.64
C THR A 178 8.39 -11.50 10.96
N GLY A 179 8.05 -12.79 10.98
CA GLY A 179 8.22 -13.64 12.15
C GLY A 179 7.37 -13.20 13.35
N LEU A 180 6.19 -12.61 13.10
CA LEU A 180 5.36 -12.01 14.15
C LEU A 180 4.61 -13.04 15.00
N ALA A 181 4.24 -14.19 14.43
CA ALA A 181 3.44 -15.24 15.08
C ALA A 181 3.68 -16.62 14.42
N ASP A 182 3.03 -17.66 14.95
CA ASP A 182 3.04 -19.00 14.35
C ASP A 182 2.55 -18.99 12.89
N PRO A 183 3.06 -19.88 12.02
CA PRO A 183 2.57 -20.03 10.65
C PRO A 183 1.12 -20.53 10.61
N GLY A 184 0.33 -19.93 9.72
CA GLY A 184 -1.07 -20.27 9.50
C GLY A 184 -1.85 -19.11 8.91
N ASP A 185 -3.06 -19.40 8.42
CA ASP A 185 -4.01 -18.37 8.02
C ASP A 185 -4.54 -17.64 9.26
N PRO A 186 -4.75 -16.31 9.19
CA PRO A 186 -5.27 -15.55 10.31
C PRO A 186 -6.70 -16.00 10.66
N VAL A 187 -6.92 -16.35 11.92
CA VAL A 187 -8.23 -16.69 12.47
C VAL A 187 -8.72 -15.54 13.34
N LEU A 188 -9.86 -14.95 12.96
CA LEU A 188 -10.51 -13.90 13.74
C LEU A 188 -11.01 -14.45 15.07
N GLN A 189 -10.59 -13.80 16.16
CA GLN A 189 -11.01 -14.13 17.53
C GLN A 189 -12.36 -13.52 17.86
N SER A 190 -13.13 -14.23 18.70
CA SER A 190 -14.40 -13.75 19.21
C SER A 190 -14.19 -12.73 20.32
N SER A 191 -14.98 -11.65 20.32
CA SER A 191 -15.06 -10.70 21.42
C SER A 191 -16.06 -11.11 22.50
N ALA A 192 -16.82 -12.18 22.31
CA ALA A 192 -17.66 -12.75 23.36
C ALA A 192 -16.78 -13.31 24.50
N ASP A 193 -17.33 -13.38 25.72
CA ASP A 193 -16.62 -13.87 26.90
C ASP A 193 -15.83 -15.16 26.61
N PRO A 194 -14.53 -15.25 26.98
CA PRO A 194 -13.78 -14.32 27.84
C PRO A 194 -13.17 -13.08 27.14
N GLY A 195 -13.48 -12.85 25.86
CA GLY A 195 -12.94 -11.75 25.05
C GLY A 195 -11.71 -12.13 24.22
N ILE A 196 -11.21 -11.16 23.46
CA ILE A 196 -10.01 -11.33 22.64
C ILE A 196 -8.74 -11.40 23.52
N PRO A 197 -7.81 -12.33 23.23
CA PRO A 197 -6.68 -12.63 24.12
C PRO A 197 -5.52 -11.63 24.00
N LEU A 198 -4.71 -11.49 25.07
CA LEU A 198 -3.46 -10.71 25.04
C LEU A 198 -2.27 -11.48 24.43
N THR A 199 -2.39 -12.81 24.32
CA THR A 199 -1.41 -13.69 23.69
C THR A 199 -2.13 -14.62 22.72
N LEU A 200 -1.70 -14.66 21.46
CA LEU A 200 -2.31 -15.49 20.42
C LEU A 200 -1.23 -16.06 19.50
N ASN A 201 -1.24 -17.38 19.28
CA ASN A 201 -0.29 -18.08 18.39
C ASN A 201 1.18 -17.72 18.68
N GLY A 202 1.53 -17.73 19.97
CA GLY A 202 2.88 -17.42 20.47
C GLY A 202 3.25 -15.93 20.47
N ALA A 203 2.40 -15.03 19.95
CA ALA A 203 2.64 -13.59 19.86
C ALA A 203 1.95 -12.82 21.00
N SER A 204 2.61 -11.77 21.48
CA SER A 204 2.07 -10.78 22.43
C SER A 204 2.67 -9.39 22.13
N MET A 205 2.00 -8.33 22.57
CA MET A 205 2.45 -6.95 22.33
C MET A 205 2.59 -6.14 23.61
N THR A 206 3.56 -5.24 23.60
CA THR A 206 3.79 -4.27 24.67
C THR A 206 3.92 -2.89 24.06
N VAL A 207 3.15 -1.93 24.58
CA VAL A 207 3.21 -0.52 24.19
C VAL A 207 3.60 0.30 25.42
N VAL A 208 4.64 1.12 25.28
CA VAL A 208 5.12 2.03 26.33
C VAL A 208 5.05 3.47 25.84
N VAL A 209 4.25 4.30 26.51
CA VAL A 209 4.14 5.74 26.24
C VAL A 209 4.22 6.48 27.57
N ASN A 210 5.07 7.51 27.65
CA ASN A 210 5.27 8.31 28.88
C ASN A 210 5.53 7.46 30.15
N GLY A 211 6.23 6.32 30.01
CA GLY A 211 6.53 5.40 31.11
C GLY A 211 5.37 4.49 31.54
N ILE A 212 4.18 4.61 30.92
CA ILE A 212 3.05 3.71 31.14
C ILE A 212 3.12 2.56 30.14
N THR A 213 3.05 1.34 30.67
CA THR A 213 3.04 0.10 29.89
C THR A 213 1.60 -0.40 29.73
N THR A 214 1.22 -0.74 28.50
CA THR A 214 -0.09 -1.32 28.15
C THR A 214 0.09 -2.52 27.23
N HIS A 215 -0.89 -3.42 27.23
CA HIS A 215 -0.85 -4.68 26.48
C HIS A 215 -2.05 -4.75 25.53
N PRO A 216 -1.83 -4.53 24.22
CA PRO A 216 -2.89 -4.67 23.22
C PRO A 216 -3.46 -6.09 23.13
N ALA A 217 -4.77 -6.21 22.98
CA ALA A 217 -5.46 -7.49 22.80
C ALA A 217 -5.61 -7.83 21.31
N LEU A 218 -5.43 -9.11 20.94
CA LEU A 218 -5.23 -9.57 19.57
C LEU A 218 -6.51 -10.13 18.94
N TYR A 219 -6.96 -9.52 17.84
CA TYR A 219 -8.06 -10.03 17.02
C TYR A 219 -7.65 -11.17 16.10
N TYR A 220 -6.45 -11.10 15.53
CA TYR A 220 -5.85 -12.18 14.76
C TYR A 220 -4.35 -12.01 14.69
N THR A 221 -3.67 -13.09 14.33
CA THR A 221 -2.24 -13.09 14.06
C THR A 221 -1.92 -13.88 12.80
N SER A 222 -0.88 -13.46 12.10
CA SER A 222 -0.20 -14.21 11.04
C SER A 222 1.30 -13.95 11.15
N PRO A 223 2.16 -14.72 10.43
CA PRO A 223 3.60 -14.49 10.43
C PRO A 223 4.02 -13.08 9.99
N THR A 224 3.16 -12.36 9.26
CA THR A 224 3.47 -11.06 8.65
C THR A 224 2.57 -9.92 9.11
N GLN A 225 1.50 -10.20 9.87
CA GLN A 225 0.59 -9.17 10.36
C GLN A 225 -0.11 -9.57 11.67
N LEU A 226 -0.23 -8.63 12.59
CA LEU A 226 -1.08 -8.72 13.79
C LEU A 226 -2.13 -7.61 13.73
N ALA A 227 -3.35 -7.88 14.19
CA ALA A 227 -4.35 -6.84 14.45
C ALA A 227 -4.74 -6.85 15.92
N ALA A 228 -4.77 -5.68 16.55
CA ALA A 228 -5.04 -5.55 17.97
C ALA A 228 -5.71 -4.25 18.36
N VAL A 229 -6.34 -4.24 19.53
CA VAL A 229 -6.93 -3.05 20.16
C VAL A 229 -5.89 -2.39 21.05
N LEU A 230 -5.61 -1.10 20.81
CA LEU A 230 -4.78 -0.31 21.72
C LEU A 230 -5.61 0.05 22.97
N PRO A 231 -5.17 -0.26 24.20
CA PRO A 231 -5.98 0.00 25.38
C PRO A 231 -6.30 1.49 25.60
N ALA A 232 -7.50 1.80 26.11
CA ALA A 232 -7.97 3.14 26.47
C ALA A 232 -7.00 3.87 27.42
N ALA A 233 -6.32 3.10 28.27
CA ALA A 233 -5.35 3.60 29.25
C ALA A 233 -4.00 4.02 28.66
N THR A 234 -3.73 3.75 27.37
CA THR A 234 -2.46 4.14 26.74
C THR A 234 -2.40 5.67 26.61
N PRO A 235 -1.39 6.34 27.21
CA PRO A 235 -1.28 7.79 27.11
C PRO A 235 -1.05 8.28 25.68
N ILE A 236 -1.48 9.51 25.41
CA ILE A 236 -1.15 10.22 24.17
C ILE A 236 0.33 10.61 24.18
N GLY A 237 1.00 10.45 23.03
CA GLY A 237 2.40 10.84 22.86
C GLY A 237 3.21 9.85 22.02
N ALA A 238 4.48 10.19 21.82
CA ALA A 238 5.44 9.30 21.21
C ALA A 238 5.79 8.17 22.20
N GLY A 239 5.89 6.95 21.70
CA GLY A 239 6.26 5.79 22.48
C GLY A 239 6.88 4.69 21.65
N THR A 240 6.96 3.51 22.24
CA THR A 240 7.53 2.33 21.60
C THR A 240 6.59 1.14 21.68
N LEU A 241 6.52 0.36 20.61
CA LEU A 241 5.84 -0.93 20.55
C LEU A 241 6.87 -2.04 20.33
N THR A 242 6.73 -3.14 21.07
CA THR A 242 7.45 -4.39 20.81
C THR A 242 6.47 -5.54 20.60
N VAL A 243 6.88 -6.49 19.76
CA VAL A 243 6.21 -7.79 19.61
C VAL A 243 7.12 -8.85 20.21
N THR A 244 6.58 -9.66 21.10
CA THR A 244 7.26 -10.85 21.63
C THR A 244 6.61 -12.09 21.01
N TYR A 245 7.40 -12.88 20.29
CA TYR A 245 7.00 -14.15 19.70
C TYR A 245 7.83 -15.29 20.27
N ARG A 246 7.17 -16.27 20.90
CA ARG A 246 7.81 -17.46 21.53
C ARG A 246 9.00 -17.09 22.45
N GLY A 247 8.88 -16.00 23.18
CA GLY A 247 9.89 -15.51 24.14
C GLY A 247 10.98 -14.62 23.53
N ALA A 248 11.05 -14.49 22.20
CA ALA A 248 11.96 -13.54 21.54
C ALA A 248 11.24 -12.21 21.25
N THR A 249 11.89 -11.08 21.55
CA THR A 249 11.25 -9.76 21.48
C THR A 249 11.88 -8.91 20.37
N SER A 250 11.05 -8.26 19.56
CA SER A 250 11.50 -7.36 18.51
C SER A 250 12.32 -6.20 19.07
N ALA A 251 13.11 -5.56 18.20
CA ALA A 251 13.55 -4.20 18.50
C ALA A 251 12.32 -3.28 18.73
N PRO A 252 12.42 -2.27 19.62
CA PRO A 252 11.35 -1.29 19.81
C PRO A 252 11.07 -0.52 18.53
N ALA A 253 9.83 -0.59 18.04
CA ALA A 253 9.34 0.22 16.92
C ALA A 253 8.67 1.50 17.44
N ALA A 254 8.87 2.62 16.77
CA ALA A 254 8.23 3.88 17.15
C ALA A 254 6.72 3.82 16.88
N ILE A 255 5.91 4.18 17.87
CA ILE A 255 4.47 4.37 17.75
C ILE A 255 4.12 5.80 18.19
N GLN A 256 3.24 6.45 17.43
CA GLN A 256 2.68 7.76 17.80
C GLN A 256 1.23 7.57 18.22
N VAL A 257 0.97 7.72 19.52
CA VAL A 257 -0.39 7.70 20.05
C VAL A 257 -0.96 9.13 19.99
N VAL A 258 -2.15 9.28 19.42
CA VAL A 258 -2.80 10.58 19.18
C VAL A 258 -4.22 10.58 19.75
N PRO A 259 -4.81 11.75 20.07
CA PRO A 259 -6.15 11.81 20.65
C PRO A 259 -7.23 11.16 19.76
N SER A 260 -7.09 11.31 18.44
CA SER A 260 -7.94 10.69 17.42
C SER A 260 -7.14 10.52 16.12
N ALA A 261 -7.34 9.41 15.44
CA ALA A 261 -6.81 9.11 14.11
C ALA A 261 -7.84 8.28 13.36
N LEU A 262 -8.98 8.91 13.04
CA LEU A 262 -10.12 8.24 12.44
C LEU A 262 -9.73 7.62 11.09
N GLY A 263 -10.09 6.37 10.90
CA GLY A 263 -10.03 5.67 9.64
C GLY A 263 -11.39 5.14 9.24
N ILE A 264 -11.76 5.33 7.98
CA ILE A 264 -12.97 4.81 7.38
C ILE A 264 -12.63 3.46 6.76
N ASN A 265 -13.35 2.40 7.14
CA ASN A 265 -13.19 1.11 6.47
C ASN A 265 -13.57 1.27 5.01
N THR A 266 -12.74 0.72 4.12
CA THR A 266 -12.99 0.75 2.69
C THR A 266 -12.98 -0.66 2.11
N TYR A 267 -13.66 -0.82 0.98
CA TYR A 267 -13.66 -2.01 0.16
C TYR A 267 -13.58 -1.61 -1.32
N TYR A 268 -13.37 -2.60 -2.20
CA TYR A 268 -12.93 -2.36 -3.57
C TYR A 268 -11.68 -1.48 -3.61
N THR A 269 -11.65 -0.45 -4.45
CA THR A 269 -10.50 0.47 -4.55
C THR A 269 -10.56 1.58 -3.50
N ASN A 270 -11.75 2.16 -3.25
CA ASN A 270 -11.93 3.26 -2.29
C ASN A 270 -13.39 3.49 -1.83
N SER A 271 -14.24 2.47 -1.90
CA SER A 271 -15.64 2.59 -1.46
C SER A 271 -15.71 2.50 0.05
N GLY A 272 -16.37 3.43 0.73
CA GLY A 272 -16.57 3.37 2.18
C GLY A 272 -17.48 2.21 2.55
N VAL A 273 -17.14 1.46 3.59
CA VAL A 273 -18.02 0.43 4.15
C VAL A 273 -19.15 1.14 4.91
N ALA A 274 -20.24 1.35 4.19
CA ALA A 274 -21.45 1.98 4.68
C ALA A 274 -22.64 1.02 4.52
N THR A 275 -23.47 0.91 5.55
CA THR A 275 -24.68 0.08 5.52
C THR A 275 -25.92 0.92 5.78
N ASP A 276 -27.02 0.60 5.10
CA ASP A 276 -28.35 1.11 5.45
C ASP A 276 -28.64 0.75 6.93
N SER A 277 -28.98 1.75 7.74
CA SER A 277 -29.17 1.55 9.19
C SER A 277 -30.42 0.76 9.56
N ALA A 278 -31.41 0.68 8.68
CA ALA A 278 -32.66 -0.05 8.89
C ALA A 278 -32.55 -1.51 8.43
N THR A 279 -31.86 -1.77 7.31
CA THR A 279 -31.78 -3.10 6.70
C THR A 279 -30.45 -3.81 6.92
N GLY A 280 -29.39 -3.08 7.27
CA GLY A 280 -28.03 -3.60 7.33
C GLY A 280 -27.40 -3.90 5.96
N ALA A 281 -28.08 -3.56 4.86
CA ALA A 281 -27.58 -3.79 3.52
C ALA A 281 -26.36 -2.91 3.24
N LEU A 282 -25.30 -3.51 2.69
CA LEU A 282 -24.11 -2.78 2.25
C LEU A 282 -24.48 -1.90 1.04
N LEU A 283 -24.05 -0.64 1.08
CA LEU A 283 -24.13 0.25 -0.06
C LEU A 283 -23.07 -0.19 -1.08
N THR A 284 -23.48 -0.41 -2.32
CA THR A 284 -22.60 -0.82 -3.43
C THR A 284 -22.97 -0.07 -4.70
N TYR A 285 -22.16 -0.19 -5.76
CA TYR A 285 -22.50 0.46 -7.03
C TYR A 285 -23.85 0.01 -7.59
N THR A 286 -24.34 -1.19 -7.24
CA THR A 286 -25.63 -1.72 -7.65
C THR A 286 -26.73 -1.56 -6.59
N ASN A 287 -26.36 -1.10 -5.39
CA ASN A 287 -27.25 -0.82 -4.26
C ASN A 287 -26.82 0.50 -3.58
N SER A 288 -27.15 1.62 -4.21
CA SER A 288 -26.70 2.95 -3.79
C SER A 288 -27.49 3.49 -2.61
N GLY A 289 -26.87 4.36 -1.82
CA GLY A 289 -27.57 5.15 -0.81
C GLY A 289 -28.47 6.20 -1.44
N THR A 290 -29.48 6.64 -0.69
CA THR A 290 -30.43 7.67 -1.10
C THR A 290 -30.28 8.93 -0.24
N PRO A 291 -30.40 10.15 -0.81
CA PRO A 291 -30.48 11.37 0.00
C PRO A 291 -31.60 11.28 1.04
N GLY A 292 -31.31 11.68 2.28
CA GLY A 292 -32.20 11.56 3.43
C GLY A 292 -32.12 10.22 4.19
N GLU A 293 -31.47 9.20 3.61
CA GLU A 293 -31.25 7.91 4.26
C GLU A 293 -30.29 8.03 5.45
N THR A 294 -30.53 7.22 6.49
CA THR A 294 -29.55 7.05 7.57
C THR A 294 -28.68 5.84 7.27
N ILE A 295 -27.37 6.09 7.17
CA ILE A 295 -26.35 5.07 6.96
C ILE A 295 -25.46 4.95 8.21
N LEU A 296 -24.86 3.78 8.35
CA LEU A 296 -23.89 3.44 9.38
C LEU A 296 -22.53 3.26 8.72
N LEU A 297 -21.54 4.02 9.19
CA LEU A 297 -20.14 3.91 8.80
C LEU A 297 -19.38 3.09 9.84
N TRP A 298 -18.59 2.12 9.37
CA TRP A 298 -17.69 1.33 10.21
C TRP A 298 -16.29 1.95 10.18
N THR A 299 -15.77 2.30 11.34
CA THR A 299 -14.53 3.06 11.46
C THR A 299 -13.66 2.55 12.62
N THR A 300 -12.46 3.12 12.76
CA THR A 300 -11.62 2.98 13.96
C THR A 300 -10.89 4.30 14.20
N GLY A 301 -10.52 4.63 15.43
CA GLY A 301 -9.70 5.81 15.71
C GLY A 301 -10.44 7.06 16.16
N LEU A 302 -11.70 6.98 16.61
CA LEU A 302 -12.42 8.14 17.13
C LEU A 302 -11.87 8.66 18.46
N GLY A 303 -11.11 7.86 19.21
CA GLY A 303 -10.46 8.28 20.45
C GLY A 303 -10.72 7.32 21.60
N ALA A 304 -10.12 7.62 22.75
CA ALA A 304 -10.23 6.78 23.93
C ALA A 304 -11.69 6.66 24.41
N ASP A 305 -12.11 5.43 24.69
CA ASP A 305 -13.36 5.10 25.36
C ASP A 305 -13.07 4.24 26.60
N PRO A 306 -12.96 4.85 27.79
CA PRO A 306 -12.76 4.11 29.03
C PRO A 306 -14.05 3.51 29.60
N ALA A 307 -15.22 3.77 29.00
CA ALA A 307 -16.50 3.23 29.48
C ALA A 307 -16.77 1.82 28.94
N ASP A 308 -16.26 1.51 27.75
CA ASP A 308 -16.35 0.19 27.12
C ASP A 308 -15.05 -0.61 27.24
N SER A 309 -15.16 -1.93 27.11
CA SER A 309 -14.03 -2.85 27.24
C SER A 309 -13.21 -2.93 25.95
N ASP A 310 -11.88 -2.88 26.08
CA ASP A 310 -10.95 -3.09 24.96
C ASP A 310 -10.76 -4.57 24.60
N THR A 311 -11.39 -5.51 25.32
CA THR A 311 -11.22 -6.96 25.09
C THR A 311 -12.53 -7.73 24.94
N THR A 312 -13.64 -7.23 25.49
CA THR A 312 -14.93 -7.93 25.49
C THR A 312 -16.02 -7.12 24.83
N TYR A 313 -16.94 -7.82 24.18
CA TYR A 313 -18.12 -7.25 23.57
C TYR A 313 -18.96 -6.43 24.57
N THR A 314 -19.55 -5.31 24.11
CA THR A 314 -20.49 -4.49 24.91
C THR A 314 -21.89 -4.49 24.27
N LEU A 315 -22.93 -4.61 25.10
CA LEU A 315 -24.33 -4.47 24.66
C LEU A 315 -24.81 -3.01 24.69
N ASN A 316 -24.07 -2.12 25.36
CA ASN A 316 -24.44 -0.73 25.55
C ASN A 316 -23.25 0.17 25.16
N PRO A 317 -22.93 0.26 23.86
CA PRO A 317 -21.79 1.05 23.42
C PRO A 317 -21.96 2.54 23.74
N HIS A 318 -20.85 3.21 24.05
CA HIS A 318 -20.82 4.59 24.48
C HIS A 318 -20.33 5.56 23.40
N SER A 319 -20.90 6.77 23.43
CA SER A 319 -20.45 7.86 22.56
C SER A 319 -19.10 8.41 23.04
N VAL A 320 -18.24 8.79 22.09
CA VAL A 320 -16.96 9.46 22.38
C VAL A 320 -17.03 10.97 22.11
N SER A 321 -16.25 11.74 22.85
CA SER A 321 -16.32 13.22 22.87
C SER A 321 -15.49 13.93 21.79
N THR A 322 -14.82 13.19 20.91
CA THR A 322 -14.00 13.76 19.84
C THR A 322 -14.86 14.59 18.89
N SER A 323 -14.48 15.85 18.65
CA SER A 323 -15.17 16.69 17.66
C SER A 323 -15.12 16.04 16.28
N LEU A 324 -16.27 15.89 15.62
CA LEU A 324 -16.36 15.23 14.33
C LEU A 324 -17.22 16.06 13.37
N GLN A 325 -16.74 16.20 12.13
CA GLN A 325 -17.50 16.74 11.02
C GLN A 325 -17.43 15.76 9.84
N ILE A 326 -18.59 15.35 9.32
CA ILE A 326 -18.69 14.49 8.14
C ILE A 326 -19.17 15.34 6.96
N TYR A 327 -18.56 15.12 5.79
CA TYR A 327 -18.99 15.67 4.51
C TYR A 327 -19.27 14.54 3.53
N ILE A 328 -20.43 14.60 2.87
CA ILE A 328 -20.83 13.69 1.79
C ILE A 328 -21.06 14.54 0.54
N GLY A 329 -20.25 14.33 -0.49
CA GLY A 329 -20.26 15.14 -1.72
C GLY A 329 -19.96 16.62 -1.47
N GLY A 330 -19.13 16.92 -0.47
CA GLY A 330 -18.82 18.29 -0.05
C GLY A 330 -19.88 18.94 0.85
N VAL A 331 -21.01 18.27 1.11
CA VAL A 331 -22.09 18.79 1.96
C VAL A 331 -21.96 18.24 3.38
N PRO A 332 -22.03 19.08 4.43
CA PRO A 332 -22.07 18.62 5.82
C PRO A 332 -23.21 17.63 6.08
N ALA A 333 -22.88 16.45 6.61
CA ALA A 333 -23.85 15.44 7.00
C ALA A 333 -24.25 15.58 8.48
N LYS A 334 -25.50 15.22 8.79
CA LYS A 334 -26.00 15.21 10.16
C LYS A 334 -25.54 13.93 10.87
N ILE A 335 -24.79 14.09 11.95
CA ILE A 335 -24.35 12.97 12.80
C ILE A 335 -25.45 12.66 13.82
N LEU A 336 -25.86 11.40 13.88
CA LEU A 336 -26.86 10.87 14.82
C LEU A 336 -26.21 10.10 15.97
N TYR A 337 -25.07 9.45 15.70
CA TYR A 337 -24.27 8.75 16.69
C TYR A 337 -22.80 8.76 16.26
N GLN A 338 -21.89 8.83 17.23
CA GLN A 338 -20.45 8.67 17.06
C GLN A 338 -19.86 8.07 18.33
N GLY A 339 -19.16 6.94 18.21
CA GLY A 339 -18.53 6.31 19.36
C GLY A 339 -18.23 4.84 19.12
N ALA A 340 -18.03 4.11 20.22
CA ALA A 340 -17.77 2.69 20.16
C ALA A 340 -18.92 1.97 19.45
N SER A 341 -18.57 0.91 18.75
CA SER A 341 -19.50 -0.14 18.37
C SER A 341 -19.53 -1.20 19.48
N PRO A 342 -20.41 -2.22 19.38
CA PRO A 342 -20.37 -3.37 20.28
C PRO A 342 -19.04 -4.14 20.31
N TYR A 343 -18.18 -3.98 19.29
CA TYR A 343 -16.92 -4.69 19.15
C TYR A 343 -15.74 -3.83 19.65
N PRO A 344 -14.86 -4.37 20.50
CA PRO A 344 -13.68 -3.66 21.00
C PRO A 344 -12.85 -3.02 19.91
N GLY A 345 -12.51 -1.75 20.07
CA GLY A 345 -11.67 -1.00 19.15
C GLY A 345 -12.30 -0.64 17.79
N VAL A 346 -13.57 -0.99 17.58
CA VAL A 346 -14.32 -0.62 16.37
C VAL A 346 -15.28 0.51 16.74
N ASP A 347 -15.25 1.56 15.92
CA ASP A 347 -16.14 2.70 16.02
C ASP A 347 -17.29 2.58 15.04
N GLN A 348 -18.42 3.18 15.42
CA GLN A 348 -19.61 3.33 14.60
C GLN A 348 -19.99 4.81 14.49
N ILE A 349 -20.33 5.24 13.28
CA ILE A 349 -20.87 6.58 13.04
C ILE A 349 -22.17 6.45 12.26
N ASN A 350 -23.29 6.91 12.84
CA ASN A 350 -24.57 6.99 12.13
C ASN A 350 -24.75 8.39 11.58
N VAL A 351 -24.98 8.50 10.28
CA VAL A 351 -25.17 9.79 9.61
C VAL A 351 -26.36 9.76 8.67
N THR A 352 -27.02 10.91 8.51
CA THR A 352 -28.00 11.11 7.45
C THR A 352 -27.29 11.62 6.20
N ILE A 353 -27.46 10.94 5.05
CA ILE A 353 -27.03 11.45 3.75
C ILE A 353 -27.77 12.78 3.50
N PRO A 354 -27.08 13.90 3.27
CA PRO A 354 -27.75 15.18 3.05
C PRO A 354 -28.73 15.13 1.88
N ASP A 355 -29.89 15.78 2.01
CA ASP A 355 -30.87 15.89 0.92
C ASP A 355 -30.30 16.57 -0.33
N SER A 356 -29.30 17.44 -0.14
CA SER A 356 -28.59 18.14 -1.21
C SER A 356 -27.30 17.44 -1.65
N ALA A 357 -27.05 16.20 -1.21
CA ALA A 357 -25.92 15.43 -1.69
C ALA A 357 -26.07 15.16 -3.20
N PRO A 358 -24.98 15.29 -3.99
CA PRO A 358 -25.02 14.95 -5.40
C PRO A 358 -25.25 13.45 -5.63
N GLU A 359 -25.75 13.10 -6.81
CA GLU A 359 -25.85 11.72 -7.29
C GLU A 359 -24.58 11.33 -8.05
N GLY A 360 -24.15 10.08 -7.90
CA GLY A 360 -22.92 9.60 -8.53
C GLY A 360 -22.45 8.27 -7.95
N CYS A 361 -21.57 7.58 -8.68
CA CYS A 361 -20.93 6.36 -8.19
C CYS A 361 -19.75 6.61 -7.23
N TRP A 362 -19.23 7.84 -7.20
CA TRP A 362 -17.95 8.18 -6.55
C TRP A 362 -18.09 9.40 -5.62
N ILE A 363 -19.23 9.56 -4.94
CA ILE A 363 -19.47 10.73 -4.09
C ILE A 363 -18.49 10.75 -2.93
N SER A 364 -17.70 11.82 -2.80
CA SER A 364 -16.65 11.90 -1.78
C SER A 364 -17.22 11.81 -0.36
N LEU A 365 -16.66 10.93 0.46
CA LEU A 365 -16.88 10.85 1.90
C LEU A 365 -15.62 11.30 2.63
N ALA A 366 -15.74 12.38 3.40
CA ALA A 366 -14.65 12.94 4.20
C ALA A 366 -15.09 13.09 5.66
N ALA A 367 -14.23 12.67 6.59
CA ALA A 367 -14.45 12.78 8.02
C ALA A 367 -13.30 13.55 8.67
N VAL A 368 -13.61 14.65 9.36
CA VAL A 368 -12.63 15.46 10.10
C VAL A 368 -12.86 15.25 11.59
N ALA A 369 -11.97 14.48 12.22
CA ALA A 369 -12.04 14.13 13.64
C ALA A 369 -10.92 14.85 14.41
N GLY A 370 -11.25 15.59 15.47
CA GLY A 370 -10.27 16.36 16.25
C GLY A 370 -9.50 17.40 15.43
N GLY A 371 -10.08 17.88 14.31
CA GLY A 371 -9.42 18.78 13.37
C GLY A 371 -8.50 18.09 12.35
N VAL A 372 -8.42 16.76 12.35
CA VAL A 372 -7.59 15.96 11.44
C VAL A 372 -8.48 15.18 10.47
N LEU A 373 -8.18 15.24 9.18
CA LEU A 373 -8.89 14.48 8.15
C LEU A 373 -8.52 12.98 8.22
N ALA A 374 -9.52 12.11 8.22
CA ALA A 374 -9.37 10.67 8.04
C ALA A 374 -8.79 10.30 6.64
N ASN A 375 -8.68 9.02 6.31
CA ASN A 375 -8.68 8.67 4.88
C ASN A 375 -10.02 9.09 4.27
N THR A 376 -10.00 9.57 3.02
CA THR A 376 -11.24 9.84 2.28
C THR A 376 -11.69 8.58 1.57
N ALA A 377 -12.99 8.37 1.51
CA ALA A 377 -13.62 7.28 0.77
C ALA A 377 -14.63 7.84 -0.25
N THR A 378 -15.33 6.95 -0.94
CA THR A 378 -16.44 7.29 -1.83
C THR A 378 -17.70 6.50 -1.45
N LEU A 379 -18.87 7.07 -1.75
CA LEU A 379 -20.17 6.42 -1.60
C LEU A 379 -20.93 6.46 -2.95
N PRO A 380 -21.58 5.36 -3.35
CA PRO A 380 -22.55 5.39 -4.44
C PRO A 380 -23.86 5.98 -3.94
N ILE A 381 -24.35 7.04 -4.59
CA ILE A 381 -25.59 7.74 -4.24
C ILE A 381 -26.47 7.89 -5.48
N SER A 382 -27.72 7.47 -5.36
CA SER A 382 -28.77 7.60 -6.37
C SER A 382 -30.08 7.90 -5.66
N LYS A 383 -30.84 8.89 -6.15
CA LYS A 383 -32.09 9.32 -5.50
C LYS A 383 -33.15 8.21 -5.43
N GLY A 384 -33.13 7.28 -6.38
CA GLY A 384 -34.03 6.12 -6.40
C GLY A 384 -33.45 4.86 -5.77
N GLY A 385 -32.24 4.91 -5.20
CA GLY A 385 -31.47 3.73 -4.82
C GLY A 385 -31.00 2.93 -6.03
N GLY A 386 -30.69 1.65 -5.83
CA GLY A 386 -30.28 0.74 -6.90
C GLY A 386 -28.94 1.09 -7.54
N ALA A 387 -28.79 0.85 -8.84
CA ALA A 387 -27.52 1.12 -9.52
C ALA A 387 -27.24 2.62 -9.64
N CYS A 388 -26.04 3.03 -9.22
CA CYS A 388 -25.56 4.41 -9.40
C CYS A 388 -25.30 4.70 -10.88
N PHE A 389 -25.20 5.98 -11.22
CA PHE A 389 -24.75 6.45 -12.53
C PHE A 389 -23.55 7.38 -12.36
N ASP A 390 -22.48 7.15 -13.11
CA ASP A 390 -21.32 8.02 -13.14
C ASP A 390 -21.42 9.00 -14.33
N PRO A 391 -21.67 10.30 -14.10
CA PRO A 391 -21.85 11.25 -15.17
C PRO A 391 -20.56 11.63 -15.90
N VAL A 392 -19.39 11.17 -15.41
CA VAL A 392 -18.10 11.40 -16.06
C VAL A 392 -17.84 10.35 -17.14
N SER A 393 -17.90 9.07 -16.77
CA SER A 393 -17.69 7.95 -17.70
C SER A 393 -18.94 7.56 -18.50
N GLY A 394 -20.14 7.97 -18.04
CA GLY A 394 -21.42 7.53 -18.59
C GLY A 394 -21.80 6.09 -18.21
N LEU A 395 -21.07 5.46 -17.30
CA LEU A 395 -21.30 4.09 -16.85
C LEU A 395 -22.28 4.05 -15.68
N ASN A 396 -23.10 3.00 -15.63
CA ASN A 396 -23.87 2.68 -14.43
C ASN A 396 -23.18 1.64 -13.55
N GLY A 397 -23.66 1.48 -12.32
CA GLY A 397 -23.05 0.59 -11.35
C GLY A 397 -23.00 -0.89 -11.74
N ASN A 398 -23.90 -1.36 -12.62
CA ASN A 398 -23.85 -2.73 -13.13
C ASN A 398 -22.69 -2.93 -14.13
N GLN A 399 -22.27 -1.86 -14.81
CA GLN A 399 -21.13 -1.89 -15.72
C GLN A 399 -19.80 -1.73 -14.97
N ILE A 400 -19.80 -0.94 -13.88
CA ILE A 400 -18.63 -0.76 -12.99
C ILE A 400 -18.34 -2.06 -12.23
N SER A 401 -19.39 -2.71 -11.72
CA SER A 401 -19.29 -3.97 -10.97
C SER A 401 -20.14 -5.06 -11.62
N PRO A 402 -19.67 -5.65 -12.73
CA PRO A 402 -20.40 -6.69 -13.43
C PRO A 402 -20.54 -7.96 -12.58
N ALA A 403 -21.73 -8.56 -12.58
CA ALA A 403 -22.02 -9.75 -11.81
C ALA A 403 -21.20 -10.98 -12.30
N GLY A 404 -20.77 -11.82 -11.36
CA GLY A 404 -20.19 -13.13 -11.65
C GLY A 404 -18.74 -13.13 -12.14
N GLY A 405 -17.99 -12.03 -11.96
CA GLY A 405 -16.58 -11.96 -12.38
C GLY A 405 -16.41 -11.98 -13.90
N GLN A 406 -17.36 -11.39 -14.61
CA GLN A 406 -17.36 -11.31 -16.07
C GLN A 406 -16.06 -10.68 -16.57
N THR A 407 -15.46 -11.27 -17.61
CA THR A 407 -14.32 -10.67 -18.31
C THR A 407 -14.86 -9.66 -19.32
N LEU A 408 -14.52 -8.38 -19.13
CA LEU A 408 -14.81 -7.28 -20.04
C LEU A 408 -13.66 -7.07 -21.02
N ARG A 409 -13.98 -6.85 -22.28
CA ARG A 409 -13.05 -6.39 -23.32
C ARG A 409 -13.17 -4.88 -23.44
N THR A 410 -12.09 -4.17 -23.18
CA THR A 410 -12.10 -2.71 -23.14
C THR A 410 -11.23 -2.11 -24.24
N GLY A 411 -11.60 -0.92 -24.71
CA GLY A 411 -10.79 -0.14 -25.63
C GLY A 411 -10.76 1.33 -25.25
N LEU A 412 -9.59 1.94 -25.36
CA LEU A 412 -9.35 3.37 -25.15
C LEU A 412 -8.56 3.90 -26.35
N VAL A 413 -8.94 5.08 -26.84
CA VAL A 413 -8.04 5.95 -27.64
C VAL A 413 -7.97 7.33 -27.01
N GLY A 414 -6.75 7.85 -26.85
CA GLY A 414 -6.47 9.06 -26.10
C GLY A 414 -5.56 10.02 -26.87
N ILE A 415 -5.82 11.33 -26.76
CA ILE A 415 -4.85 12.37 -27.16
C ILE A 415 -4.66 13.37 -26.04
N ILE A 416 -3.41 13.63 -25.67
CA ILE A 416 -3.07 14.44 -24.51
C ILE A 416 -2.15 15.57 -24.94
N GLN A 417 -2.42 16.79 -24.46
CA GLN A 417 -1.47 17.89 -24.48
C GLN A 417 -1.25 18.39 -23.05
N GLY A 418 0.00 18.30 -22.60
CA GLY A 418 0.41 18.76 -21.29
C GLY A 418 1.34 19.95 -21.37
N THR A 419 1.07 20.95 -20.54
CA THR A 419 2.00 22.02 -20.23
C THR A 419 2.55 21.79 -18.83
N ARG A 420 3.87 21.81 -18.67
CA ARG A 420 4.54 21.79 -17.36
C ARG A 420 5.35 23.05 -17.16
N GLN A 421 5.16 23.69 -16.01
CA GLN A 421 6.01 24.77 -15.52
C GLN A 421 6.88 24.26 -14.37
N ALA A 422 8.19 24.20 -14.60
CA ALA A 422 9.17 23.82 -13.59
C ALA A 422 9.41 24.96 -12.59
N LYS A 423 10.11 24.64 -11.49
CA LYS A 423 10.36 25.58 -10.38
C LYS A 423 11.22 26.79 -10.78
N ASP A 424 12.06 26.62 -11.79
CA ASP A 424 12.89 27.68 -12.39
C ASP A 424 12.11 28.56 -13.39
N GLY A 425 10.82 28.29 -13.60
CA GLY A 425 9.97 28.98 -14.57
C GLY A 425 9.99 28.37 -15.97
N THR A 426 10.81 27.35 -16.23
CA THR A 426 10.90 26.70 -17.54
C THR A 426 9.56 26.07 -17.91
N ARG A 427 9.06 26.40 -19.10
CA ARG A 427 7.80 25.89 -19.65
C ARG A 427 8.08 24.82 -20.71
N THR A 428 7.51 23.64 -20.54
CA THR A 428 7.58 22.54 -21.50
C THR A 428 6.18 22.16 -21.95
N VAL A 429 5.99 21.98 -23.26
CA VAL A 429 4.74 21.46 -23.83
C VAL A 429 5.04 20.10 -24.44
N THR A 430 4.29 19.08 -24.03
CA THR A 430 4.35 17.73 -24.58
C THR A 430 2.99 17.36 -25.13
N SER A 431 2.98 16.60 -26.22
CA SER A 431 1.76 16.10 -26.83
C SER A 431 1.96 14.64 -27.20
N SER A 432 0.96 13.81 -26.93
CA SER A 432 1.01 12.39 -27.23
C SER A 432 -0.36 11.86 -27.63
N ALA A 433 -0.37 10.73 -28.30
CA ALA A 433 -1.55 9.93 -28.53
C ALA A 433 -1.31 8.50 -28.07
N ASP A 434 -2.32 7.89 -27.49
CA ASP A 434 -2.28 6.54 -26.95
C ASP A 434 -3.52 5.74 -27.38
N ALA A 435 -3.37 4.43 -27.39
CA ALA A 435 -4.51 3.52 -27.50
C ALA A 435 -4.22 2.25 -26.70
N ALA A 436 -5.23 1.75 -26.00
CA ALA A 436 -5.14 0.53 -25.21
C ALA A 436 -6.35 -0.36 -25.48
N PHE A 437 -6.11 -1.64 -25.77
CA PHE A 437 -7.16 -2.64 -25.97
C PHE A 437 -6.80 -3.90 -25.20
N GLU A 438 -7.66 -4.29 -24.27
CA GLU A 438 -7.29 -5.30 -23.27
C GLU A 438 -8.51 -5.97 -22.65
N LYS A 439 -8.26 -7.08 -21.96
CA LYS A 439 -9.26 -7.79 -21.15
C LYS A 439 -9.05 -7.48 -19.68
N TYR A 440 -10.15 -7.16 -19.01
CA TYR A 440 -10.24 -7.02 -17.56
C TYR A 440 -11.18 -8.07 -16.98
N THR A 441 -10.79 -8.70 -15.89
CA THR A 441 -11.68 -9.56 -15.10
C THR A 441 -11.88 -8.91 -13.75
N GLY A 442 -13.14 -8.65 -13.37
CA GLY A 442 -13.49 -8.02 -12.10
C GLY A 442 -14.05 -6.61 -12.27
N ILE A 443 -13.68 -5.70 -11.37
CA ILE A 443 -14.22 -4.34 -11.32
C ILE A 443 -13.55 -3.49 -12.39
N TYR A 444 -14.35 -2.83 -13.21
CA TYR A 444 -13.86 -1.80 -14.11
C TYR A 444 -13.84 -0.46 -13.37
N THR A 445 -12.65 0.02 -13.02
CA THR A 445 -12.48 1.34 -12.41
C THR A 445 -12.09 2.34 -13.50
N PRO A 446 -13.02 3.19 -13.99
CA PRO A 446 -12.65 4.30 -14.87
C PRO A 446 -11.65 5.24 -14.18
N SER A 447 -11.01 6.11 -14.97
CA SER A 447 -9.94 7.02 -14.55
C SER A 447 -10.35 8.03 -13.46
N ASN A 448 -11.64 8.22 -13.21
CA ASN A 448 -12.17 9.13 -12.21
C ASN A 448 -12.30 8.49 -10.83
N SER A 449 -11.59 9.05 -9.85
CA SER A 449 -11.61 8.59 -8.47
C SER A 449 -12.62 9.33 -7.57
N VAL A 450 -13.32 10.34 -8.11
CA VAL A 450 -14.27 11.19 -7.37
C VAL A 450 -15.32 11.80 -8.30
N SER A 451 -16.55 11.99 -7.80
CA SER A 451 -17.63 12.65 -8.53
C SER A 451 -17.52 14.18 -8.53
N PRO A 452 -18.16 14.88 -9.48
CA PRO A 452 -18.10 16.34 -9.60
C PRO A 452 -18.53 17.06 -8.31
N GLY A 453 -17.82 18.14 -7.97
CA GLY A 453 -17.99 18.91 -6.73
C GLY A 453 -17.22 18.34 -5.53
N GLY A 454 -16.68 17.13 -5.64
CA GLY A 454 -15.95 16.45 -4.56
C GLY A 454 -14.43 16.56 -4.64
N CYS A 455 -13.79 16.20 -3.52
CA CYS A 455 -12.35 16.01 -3.40
C CYS A 455 -12.04 14.77 -2.57
N ILE A 456 -10.98 14.07 -2.93
CA ILE A 456 -10.40 12.97 -2.16
C ILE A 456 -8.90 13.13 -1.98
N VAL A 457 -8.35 12.47 -0.97
CA VAL A 457 -6.92 12.26 -0.75
C VAL A 457 -6.55 10.91 -1.35
N ASN A 458 -5.48 10.89 -2.13
CA ASN A 458 -5.02 9.70 -2.84
C ASN A 458 -3.95 8.96 -2.03
N SER A 459 -4.11 7.65 -1.88
CA SER A 459 -3.03 6.75 -1.48
C SER A 459 -2.13 6.49 -2.68
N LEU A 460 -0.95 7.09 -2.71
CA LEU A 460 0.01 6.99 -3.83
C LEU A 460 0.85 5.70 -3.77
N THR A 461 0.21 4.58 -3.42
CA THR A 461 0.85 3.26 -3.46
C THR A 461 0.87 2.74 -4.90
N PRO A 462 1.98 2.18 -5.40
CA PRO A 462 2.00 1.51 -6.69
C PRO A 462 0.91 0.44 -6.73
N VAL A 463 -0.09 0.60 -7.61
CA VAL A 463 -1.11 -0.41 -7.82
C VAL A 463 -0.45 -1.56 -8.57
N PRO A 464 -0.51 -2.81 -8.08
CA PRO A 464 -0.06 -3.95 -8.85
C PRO A 464 -0.83 -3.95 -10.18
N VAL A 465 -0.10 -3.89 -11.30
CA VAL A 465 -0.73 -4.04 -12.61
C VAL A 465 -1.31 -5.45 -12.64
N GLY A 466 -2.63 -5.57 -12.76
CA GLY A 466 -3.31 -6.87 -12.87
C GLY A 466 -2.77 -7.68 -14.06
N GLN A 467 -3.17 -8.95 -14.17
CA GLN A 467 -2.90 -9.72 -15.39
C GLN A 467 -3.71 -9.13 -16.56
N ILE A 468 -3.16 -8.12 -17.20
CA ILE A 468 -3.71 -7.49 -18.40
C ILE A 468 -3.43 -8.44 -19.57
N THR A 469 -4.50 -8.82 -20.28
CA THR A 469 -4.36 -9.56 -21.54
C THR A 469 -4.72 -8.65 -22.70
N GLY A 470 -3.72 -8.26 -23.48
CA GLY A 470 -3.89 -7.41 -24.65
C GLY A 470 -4.76 -8.00 -25.77
N LEU A 471 -5.52 -7.14 -26.44
CA LEU A 471 -6.34 -7.46 -27.60
C LEU A 471 -5.69 -6.95 -28.89
N ASP A 472 -5.85 -7.69 -29.98
CA ASP A 472 -5.40 -7.26 -31.31
C ASP A 472 -6.45 -6.36 -31.98
N ALA A 473 -6.11 -5.07 -32.11
CA ALA A 473 -6.90 -4.06 -32.80
C ALA A 473 -6.32 -3.66 -34.18
N GLY A 474 -5.28 -4.35 -34.65
CA GLY A 474 -4.57 -3.99 -35.87
C GLY A 474 -3.81 -2.68 -35.74
N THR A 475 -3.76 -1.91 -36.83
CA THR A 475 -3.04 -0.63 -36.88
C THR A 475 -3.95 0.50 -36.46
N THR A 476 -3.49 1.34 -35.51
CA THR A 476 -4.19 2.55 -35.09
C THR A 476 -3.48 3.79 -35.62
N THR A 477 -4.25 4.70 -36.22
CA THR A 477 -3.77 5.97 -36.79
C THR A 477 -4.55 7.14 -36.20
N LEU A 478 -3.89 8.28 -36.09
CA LEU A 478 -4.47 9.55 -35.67
C LEU A 478 -4.27 10.59 -36.77
N THR A 479 -5.34 11.28 -37.15
CA THR A 479 -5.29 12.49 -37.97
C THR A 479 -5.86 13.69 -37.24
N GLY A 480 -5.45 14.91 -37.60
CA GLY A 480 -5.92 16.13 -36.95
C GLY A 480 -5.65 17.40 -37.76
N PRO A 481 -5.85 18.58 -37.14
CA PRO A 481 -5.58 19.87 -37.76
C PRO A 481 -4.12 20.02 -38.24
N SER A 482 -3.87 21.02 -39.08
CA SER A 482 -2.52 21.37 -39.55
C SER A 482 -1.75 20.23 -40.25
N GLY A 483 -2.48 19.28 -40.86
CA GLY A 483 -1.89 18.15 -41.56
C GLY A 483 -1.35 17.04 -40.65
N LEU A 484 -1.71 17.03 -39.37
CA LEU A 484 -1.33 15.95 -38.45
C LEU A 484 -1.85 14.61 -38.99
N SER A 485 -0.93 13.66 -39.17
CA SER A 485 -1.21 12.28 -39.55
C SER A 485 -0.09 11.38 -39.02
N VAL A 486 -0.41 10.49 -38.08
CA VAL A 486 0.55 9.61 -37.42
C VAL A 486 -0.03 8.21 -37.24
N THR A 487 0.82 7.19 -37.37
CA THR A 487 0.50 5.82 -36.97
C THR A 487 1.06 5.58 -35.58
N LEU A 488 0.24 5.12 -34.64
CA LEU A 488 0.69 4.83 -33.28
C LEU A 488 1.50 3.53 -33.30
N ALA A 489 2.65 3.53 -32.64
CA ALA A 489 3.56 2.40 -32.57
C ALA A 489 3.22 1.50 -31.36
N PRO A 490 3.41 0.17 -31.45
CA PRO A 490 3.24 -0.71 -30.29
C PRO A 490 4.13 -0.30 -29.11
N GLN A 491 3.58 -0.25 -27.91
CA GLN A 491 4.29 0.19 -26.71
C GLN A 491 4.93 -1.00 -25.98
N ALA A 492 6.25 -1.00 -25.84
CA ALA A 492 7.03 -1.97 -25.04
C ALA A 492 6.74 -3.46 -25.37
N GLY A 493 6.30 -3.77 -26.60
CA GLY A 493 5.90 -5.13 -26.99
C GLY A 493 4.60 -5.63 -26.34
N ILE A 494 3.87 -4.76 -25.63
CA ILE A 494 2.59 -5.08 -25.00
C ILE A 494 1.53 -5.12 -26.09
N LYS A 495 0.91 -6.29 -26.27
CA LYS A 495 -0.20 -6.46 -27.22
C LYS A 495 -1.33 -5.50 -26.87
N GLY A 496 -1.89 -4.83 -27.87
CA GLY A 496 -3.04 -3.92 -27.68
C GLY A 496 -2.69 -2.55 -27.11
N ALA A 497 -1.43 -2.27 -26.73
CA ALA A 497 -0.99 -0.95 -26.30
C ALA A 497 -0.22 -0.24 -27.41
N PHE A 498 -0.61 1.00 -27.71
CA PHE A 498 -0.03 1.82 -28.77
C PHE A 498 0.24 3.24 -28.28
N PHE A 499 1.29 3.85 -28.81
CA PHE A 499 1.73 5.20 -28.44
C PHE A 499 2.34 5.96 -29.63
N ALA A 500 2.13 7.28 -29.65
CA ALA A 500 2.86 8.20 -30.52
C ALA A 500 3.19 9.49 -29.76
N GLU A 501 4.45 9.92 -29.84
CA GLU A 501 4.82 11.29 -29.48
C GLU A 501 4.44 12.23 -30.63
N LEU A 502 3.80 13.35 -30.29
CA LEU A 502 3.38 14.37 -31.24
C LEU A 502 4.27 15.61 -31.12
N THR A 503 4.33 16.41 -32.17
CA THR A 503 5.03 17.70 -32.09
C THR A 503 4.41 18.57 -30.99
N ALA A 504 5.23 19.28 -30.24
CA ALA A 504 4.76 20.18 -29.19
C ALA A 504 3.73 21.18 -29.77
N GLY A 505 2.55 21.27 -29.14
CA GLY A 505 1.47 22.12 -29.64
C GLY A 505 0.65 21.50 -30.78
N ALA A 506 0.72 20.17 -30.98
CA ALA A 506 -0.10 19.45 -31.95
C ALA A 506 -1.61 19.67 -31.76
N ILE A 507 -2.03 20.10 -30.56
CA ILE A 507 -3.38 20.58 -30.27
C ILE A 507 -3.35 22.12 -30.25
N PRO A 508 -3.82 22.81 -31.30
CA PRO A 508 -3.81 24.26 -31.35
C PRO A 508 -4.69 24.87 -30.25
N GLN A 509 -4.33 26.07 -29.77
CA GLN A 509 -5.13 26.77 -28.75
C GLN A 509 -6.57 27.08 -29.19
N THR A 510 -6.80 27.14 -30.50
CA THR A 510 -8.13 27.27 -31.11
C THR A 510 -8.93 25.97 -31.13
N GLY A 511 -8.42 24.89 -30.52
CA GLY A 511 -9.02 23.57 -30.57
C GLY A 511 -8.93 22.95 -31.97
N GLY A 512 -9.79 21.95 -32.19
CA GLY A 512 -9.86 21.23 -33.45
C GLY A 512 -10.33 19.79 -33.29
N THR A 513 -10.52 19.13 -34.43
CA THR A 513 -11.05 17.77 -34.50
C THR A 513 -9.94 16.77 -34.83
N PHE A 514 -9.81 15.75 -34.00
CA PHE A 514 -8.83 14.68 -34.08
C PHE A 514 -9.57 13.37 -34.33
N THR A 515 -9.12 12.58 -35.31
CA THR A 515 -9.78 11.34 -35.72
C THR A 515 -8.83 10.16 -35.57
N PHE A 516 -9.20 9.23 -34.69
CA PHE A 516 -8.58 7.93 -34.60
C PHE A 516 -9.23 6.96 -35.59
N LYS A 517 -8.41 6.17 -36.28
CA LYS A 517 -8.86 5.05 -37.12
C LYS A 517 -8.06 3.80 -36.80
N GLY A 518 -8.77 2.72 -36.48
CA GLY A 518 -8.21 1.37 -36.37
C GLY A 518 -8.61 0.53 -37.57
N THR A 519 -7.65 -0.22 -38.13
CA THR A 519 -7.94 -1.16 -39.23
C THR A 519 -8.74 -2.37 -38.76
N GLY A 520 -8.77 -2.64 -37.46
CA GLY A 520 -9.24 -3.89 -36.89
C GLY A 520 -8.17 -4.98 -36.96
N GLY A 521 -8.27 -5.94 -36.03
CA GLY A 521 -7.41 -7.10 -35.89
C GLY A 521 -8.22 -8.36 -35.57
N ALA A 522 -7.56 -9.38 -35.03
CA ALA A 522 -8.21 -10.65 -34.69
C ALA A 522 -9.23 -10.54 -33.55
N ASP A 523 -9.06 -9.58 -32.63
CA ASP A 523 -9.87 -9.47 -31.42
C ASP A 523 -10.85 -8.28 -31.45
N VAL A 524 -10.48 -7.18 -32.11
CA VAL A 524 -11.24 -5.92 -32.17
C VAL A 524 -11.49 -5.54 -33.63
N GLY A 525 -12.73 -5.20 -33.97
CA GLY A 525 -13.12 -4.78 -35.32
C GLY A 525 -12.57 -3.41 -35.71
N PRO A 526 -12.68 -3.03 -36.99
CA PRO A 526 -12.32 -1.69 -37.43
C PRO A 526 -13.15 -0.63 -36.71
N PHE A 527 -12.55 0.52 -36.45
CA PHE A 527 -13.22 1.62 -35.76
C PHE A 527 -12.80 2.98 -36.30
N THR A 528 -13.66 3.97 -36.06
CA THR A 528 -13.35 5.39 -36.21
C THR A 528 -13.91 6.12 -35.01
N SER A 529 -13.10 6.93 -34.35
CA SER A 529 -13.52 7.76 -33.24
C SER A 529 -12.98 9.18 -33.41
N THR A 530 -13.75 10.16 -32.96
CA THR A 530 -13.46 11.57 -33.17
C THR A 530 -13.47 12.31 -31.84
N ILE A 531 -12.39 13.01 -31.53
CA ILE A 531 -12.26 13.87 -30.34
C ILE A 531 -12.22 15.32 -30.84
N THR A 532 -13.08 16.18 -30.28
CA THR A 532 -13.14 17.60 -30.67
C THR A 532 -12.83 18.47 -29.49
N PHE A 533 -11.76 19.25 -29.57
CA PHE A 533 -11.42 20.26 -28.57
C PHE A 533 -12.09 21.59 -28.88
N ALA A 534 -12.63 22.24 -27.85
CA ALA A 534 -13.29 23.53 -27.97
C ALA A 534 -12.30 24.69 -28.23
N ASN A 535 -12.86 25.82 -28.67
CA ASN A 535 -12.13 27.07 -28.83
C ASN A 535 -12.65 28.11 -27.82
N PRO A 536 -11.82 28.62 -26.90
CA PRO A 536 -10.42 28.25 -26.65
C PRO A 536 -10.28 26.97 -25.80
N LEU A 537 -9.10 26.35 -25.84
CA LEU A 537 -8.72 25.30 -24.90
C LEU A 537 -8.74 25.81 -23.44
N LEU A 538 -8.78 24.87 -22.49
CA LEU A 538 -8.66 25.16 -21.06
C LEU A 538 -7.39 25.97 -20.78
N THR A 539 -7.54 27.09 -20.07
CA THR A 539 -6.44 27.97 -19.66
C THR A 539 -6.52 28.21 -18.15
N TRP A 540 -5.48 27.80 -17.41
CA TRP A 540 -5.35 28.07 -15.98
C TRP A 540 -4.94 29.53 -15.75
N THR A 541 -5.86 30.37 -15.27
CA THR A 541 -5.68 31.83 -15.21
C THR A 541 -4.93 32.32 -13.98
N ASN A 542 -4.90 31.55 -12.90
CA ASN A 542 -4.20 31.90 -11.65
C ASN A 542 -3.11 30.88 -11.25
N GLN A 543 -2.45 30.25 -12.23
CA GLN A 543 -1.50 29.15 -12.01
C GLN A 543 -0.41 29.43 -10.97
N SER A 544 0.10 30.66 -10.91
CA SER A 544 1.13 31.06 -9.95
C SER A 544 0.69 30.94 -8.48
N ALA A 545 -0.62 31.00 -8.19
CA ALA A 545 -1.16 30.79 -6.84
C ALA A 545 -0.89 29.39 -6.31
N ALA A 546 -0.70 28.39 -7.18
CA ALA A 546 -0.38 27.01 -6.80
C ALA A 546 1.14 26.73 -6.70
N ALA A 547 2.01 27.72 -6.93
CA ALA A 547 3.46 27.56 -6.76
C ALA A 547 3.86 27.36 -5.29
N THR A 548 3.16 28.03 -4.38
CA THR A 548 3.29 27.85 -2.92
C THR A 548 1.91 27.70 -2.32
N VAL A 549 1.63 26.53 -1.74
CA VAL A 549 0.32 26.19 -1.17
C VAL A 549 0.44 26.17 0.35
N ASP A 550 -0.33 27.02 1.02
CA ASP A 550 -0.53 26.96 2.48
C ASP A 550 -1.61 25.90 2.77
N ARG A 551 -1.22 24.79 3.41
CA ARG A 551 -2.14 23.67 3.65
C ARG A 551 -3.22 23.98 4.70
N SER A 552 -3.09 25.09 5.44
CA SER A 552 -4.11 25.55 6.39
C SER A 552 -5.25 26.33 5.71
N GLN A 553 -5.05 26.78 4.47
CA GLN A 553 -6.01 27.57 3.71
C GLN A 553 -6.52 26.80 2.49
N GLY A 554 -7.69 27.19 1.96
CA GLY A 554 -8.16 26.63 0.70
C GLY A 554 -7.32 27.11 -0.49
N LEU A 555 -7.09 26.24 -1.48
CA LEU A 555 -6.42 26.60 -2.73
C LEU A 555 -7.48 26.86 -3.80
N THR A 556 -7.73 28.12 -4.13
CA THR A 556 -8.60 28.50 -5.24
C THR A 556 -7.85 28.39 -6.56
N VAL A 557 -8.42 27.61 -7.49
CA VAL A 557 -7.94 27.43 -8.86
C VAL A 557 -8.99 28.01 -9.81
N THR A 558 -8.58 28.86 -10.74
CA THR A 558 -9.47 29.52 -11.71
C THR A 558 -9.02 29.22 -13.14
N TRP A 559 -9.97 29.10 -14.05
CA TRP A 559 -9.71 28.83 -15.45
C TRP A 559 -10.73 29.48 -16.38
N THR A 560 -10.39 29.51 -17.66
CA THR A 560 -11.26 29.92 -18.77
C THR A 560 -11.14 28.95 -19.92
N GLY A 561 -12.13 28.91 -20.81
CA GLY A 561 -12.15 27.97 -21.93
C GLY A 561 -12.38 26.54 -21.46
N GLY A 562 -11.99 25.58 -22.30
CA GLY A 562 -12.27 24.16 -22.09
C GLY A 562 -13.57 23.73 -22.77
N ASN A 563 -13.76 22.42 -22.87
CA ASN A 563 -14.87 21.84 -23.61
C ASN A 563 -16.19 21.96 -22.83
N PRO A 564 -17.25 22.61 -23.35
CA PRO A 564 -18.53 22.70 -22.63
C PRO A 564 -19.12 21.33 -22.28
N GLY A 565 -19.77 21.23 -21.11
CA GLY A 565 -20.40 19.98 -20.64
C GLY A 565 -19.42 18.92 -20.12
N THR A 566 -18.14 19.25 -19.98
CA THR A 566 -17.09 18.36 -19.47
C THR A 566 -16.61 18.76 -18.08
N TYR A 567 -15.54 18.12 -17.60
CA TYR A 567 -15.05 18.27 -16.23
C TYR A 567 -13.58 18.69 -16.18
N VAL A 568 -13.22 19.29 -15.05
CA VAL A 568 -11.87 19.75 -14.74
C VAL A 568 -11.37 19.05 -13.48
N PHE A 569 -10.31 18.26 -13.63
CA PHE A 569 -9.56 17.68 -12.53
C PHE A 569 -8.58 18.70 -11.98
N ILE A 570 -8.55 18.83 -10.65
CA ILE A 570 -7.52 19.53 -9.91
C ILE A 570 -6.80 18.49 -9.06
N THR A 571 -5.55 18.20 -9.38
CA THR A 571 -4.74 17.24 -8.62
C THR A 571 -3.49 17.88 -8.07
N GLY A 572 -3.01 17.34 -6.95
CA GLY A 572 -1.76 17.80 -6.36
C GLY A 572 -1.04 16.69 -5.63
N THR A 573 0.28 16.80 -5.57
CA THR A 573 1.16 15.86 -4.87
C THR A 573 2.18 16.63 -4.05
N SER A 574 2.55 16.08 -2.89
CA SER A 574 3.61 16.62 -2.04
C SER A 574 4.40 15.48 -1.42
N THR A 575 5.72 15.58 -1.50
CA THR A 575 6.67 14.67 -0.86
C THR A 575 7.45 15.40 0.22
N SER A 576 7.40 14.89 1.45
CA SER A 576 8.35 15.22 2.51
C SER A 576 9.62 14.38 2.34
N VAL A 577 10.77 14.90 2.74
CA VAL A 577 12.05 14.17 2.73
C VAL A 577 12.48 13.65 4.10
N LYS A 578 11.80 14.07 5.18
CA LYS A 578 12.11 13.69 6.56
C LYS A 578 10.83 13.61 7.41
N PRO A 579 10.18 12.42 7.52
CA PRO A 579 10.45 11.18 6.79
C PRO A 579 10.05 11.28 5.31
N VAL A 580 10.52 10.33 4.47
CA VAL A 580 10.13 10.25 3.06
C VAL A 580 8.70 9.71 2.96
N VAL A 581 7.74 10.60 2.79
CA VAL A 581 6.32 10.28 2.62
C VAL A 581 5.73 11.15 1.53
N THR A 582 4.81 10.59 0.74
CA THR A 582 4.12 11.31 -0.32
C THR A 582 2.61 11.21 -0.11
N GLY A 583 1.93 12.35 -0.18
CA GLY A 583 0.47 12.44 -0.24
C GLY A 583 0.03 13.12 -1.52
N GLY A 584 -1.20 12.88 -1.93
CA GLY A 584 -1.81 13.59 -3.05
C GLY A 584 -3.30 13.78 -2.87
N PHE A 585 -3.90 14.61 -3.71
CA PHE A 585 -5.34 14.81 -3.76
C PHE A 585 -5.84 14.86 -5.20
N THR A 586 -7.13 14.58 -5.36
CA THR A 586 -7.87 14.78 -6.61
C THR A 586 -9.21 15.44 -6.27
N CYS A 587 -9.51 16.53 -6.96
CA CYS A 587 -10.82 17.17 -6.95
C CYS A 587 -11.37 17.21 -8.38
N LEU A 588 -12.70 17.24 -8.51
CA LEU A 588 -13.37 17.32 -9.79
C LEU A 588 -14.41 18.44 -9.78
N ALA A 589 -14.43 19.26 -10.82
CA ALA A 589 -15.40 20.33 -11.01
C ALA A 589 -15.99 20.29 -12.42
N HIS A 590 -17.17 20.86 -12.62
CA HIS A 590 -17.64 21.13 -13.97
C HIS A 590 -16.80 22.24 -14.62
N VAL A 591 -16.51 22.09 -15.91
CA VAL A 591 -15.69 23.06 -16.67
C VAL A 591 -16.29 24.46 -16.71
N ASP A 592 -17.62 24.58 -16.70
CA ASP A 592 -18.36 25.84 -16.73
C ASP A 592 -18.37 26.59 -15.39
N ALA A 593 -17.96 25.93 -14.30
CA ALA A 593 -17.77 26.58 -13.01
C ALA A 593 -16.68 27.67 -13.05
N GLY A 594 -15.69 27.53 -13.94
CA GLY A 594 -14.57 28.48 -14.12
C GLY A 594 -13.63 28.62 -12.91
N GLN A 595 -13.98 28.01 -11.78
CA GLN A 595 -13.18 27.99 -10.57
C GLN A 595 -13.56 26.81 -9.68
N PHE A 596 -12.61 26.42 -8.84
CA PHE A 596 -12.83 25.46 -7.75
C PHE A 596 -11.87 25.79 -6.60
N THR A 597 -12.33 25.63 -5.35
CA THR A 597 -11.46 25.79 -4.19
C THR A 597 -11.23 24.44 -3.53
N VAL A 598 -9.99 23.96 -3.59
CA VAL A 598 -9.58 22.75 -2.87
C VAL A 598 -9.67 23.06 -1.36
N PRO A 599 -10.49 22.33 -0.60
CA PRO A 599 -10.68 22.62 0.83
C PRO A 599 -9.39 22.44 1.63
N SER A 600 -9.20 23.27 2.66
CA SER A 600 -8.03 23.18 3.54
C SER A 600 -7.92 21.82 4.24
N TYR A 601 -9.04 21.18 4.59
CA TYR A 601 -8.99 19.85 5.20
C TYR A 601 -8.38 18.79 4.27
N ILE A 602 -8.58 18.89 2.94
CA ILE A 602 -7.92 18.02 1.95
C ILE A 602 -6.42 18.32 1.90
N LEU A 603 -6.05 19.60 1.82
CA LEU A 603 -4.65 20.03 1.75
C LEU A 603 -3.88 19.68 3.03
N SER A 604 -4.54 19.73 4.19
CA SER A 604 -3.95 19.41 5.49
C SER A 604 -3.46 17.95 5.60
N ALA A 605 -4.03 17.03 4.82
CA ALA A 605 -3.63 15.63 4.76
C ALA A 605 -2.33 15.40 3.97
N LEU A 606 -1.92 16.35 3.12
CA LEU A 606 -0.65 16.27 2.42
C LEU A 606 0.50 16.64 3.36
N PRO A 607 1.67 16.00 3.25
CA PRO A 607 2.84 16.41 4.01
C PRO A 607 3.33 17.78 3.52
N ALA A 608 3.95 18.55 4.41
CA ALA A 608 4.75 19.70 3.99
C ALA A 608 5.93 19.20 3.14
N GLY A 609 6.16 19.81 1.98
CA GLY A 609 7.05 19.20 1.00
C GLY A 609 7.08 19.89 -0.35
N SER A 610 7.70 19.20 -1.31
CA SER A 610 7.75 19.61 -2.71
C SER A 610 7.00 18.62 -3.58
N GLY A 611 6.35 19.11 -4.63
CA GLY A 611 5.67 18.28 -5.61
C GLY A 611 5.09 19.13 -6.73
N GLY A 612 3.82 18.95 -7.08
CA GLY A 612 3.17 19.71 -8.13
C GLY A 612 1.67 19.84 -7.94
N THR A 613 1.09 20.77 -8.69
CA THR A 613 -0.36 20.91 -8.86
C THR A 613 -0.68 20.90 -10.36
N LEU A 614 -1.71 20.18 -10.75
CA LEU A 614 -2.15 19.97 -12.11
C LEU A 614 -3.62 20.38 -12.24
N LEU A 615 -3.92 21.07 -13.32
CA LEU A 615 -5.27 21.32 -13.80
C LEU A 615 -5.44 20.58 -15.13
N GLN A 616 -6.49 19.78 -15.27
CA GLN A 616 -6.74 18.96 -16.46
C GLN A 616 -8.20 19.06 -16.87
N ASN A 617 -8.48 19.40 -18.13
CA ASN A 617 -9.80 19.22 -18.73
C ASN A 617 -9.82 17.90 -19.51
N GLU A 618 -10.62 16.96 -19.04
CA GLU A 618 -10.90 15.70 -19.73
C GLU A 618 -12.08 15.92 -20.70
N VAL A 619 -11.87 15.57 -21.96
CA VAL A 619 -12.80 15.74 -23.07
C VAL A 619 -13.27 14.35 -23.52
N PRO A 620 -14.35 13.81 -22.94
CA PRO A 620 -14.84 12.49 -23.31
C PRO A 620 -15.41 12.48 -24.73
N SER A 621 -15.25 11.35 -25.40
CA SER A 621 -15.86 11.00 -26.67
C SER A 621 -16.17 9.50 -26.72
N THR A 622 -16.89 9.08 -27.74
CA THR A 622 -17.33 7.70 -27.90
C THR A 622 -16.41 6.93 -28.83
N LEU A 623 -16.08 5.70 -28.45
CA LEU A 623 -15.47 4.70 -29.31
C LEU A 623 -16.46 3.55 -29.50
N THR A 624 -16.54 3.00 -30.70
CA THR A 624 -17.34 1.79 -30.95
C THR A 624 -16.58 0.89 -31.91
N ALA A 625 -16.42 -0.37 -31.52
CA ALA A 625 -15.80 -1.42 -32.32
C ALA A 625 -16.42 -2.76 -31.93
N SER A 626 -16.63 -3.65 -32.89
CA SER A 626 -17.06 -5.02 -32.58
C SER A 626 -15.98 -5.72 -31.75
N GLY A 627 -16.38 -6.51 -30.75
CA GLY A 627 -15.46 -7.24 -29.88
C GLY A 627 -15.00 -6.45 -28.64
N LEU A 628 -15.53 -5.24 -28.42
CA LEU A 628 -15.39 -4.49 -27.17
C LEU A 628 -16.73 -4.41 -26.43
N ASP A 629 -16.67 -4.56 -25.11
CA ASP A 629 -17.81 -4.41 -24.20
C ASP A 629 -17.92 -2.97 -23.68
N ILE A 630 -16.77 -2.34 -23.38
CA ILE A 630 -16.65 -0.93 -22.97
C ILE A 630 -15.60 -0.27 -23.85
N ALA A 631 -15.94 0.85 -24.46
CA ALA A 631 -15.01 1.56 -25.34
C ALA A 631 -15.14 3.07 -25.17
N THR A 632 -14.04 3.73 -24.82
CA THR A 632 -13.99 5.18 -24.61
C THR A 632 -12.97 5.83 -25.53
N ALA A 633 -13.22 7.10 -25.84
CA ALA A 633 -12.24 7.96 -26.48
C ALA A 633 -12.13 9.24 -25.66
N GLY A 634 -10.96 9.85 -25.60
CA GLY A 634 -10.76 10.99 -24.72
C GLY A 634 -9.65 11.92 -25.19
N GLY A 635 -9.80 13.19 -24.85
CA GLY A 635 -8.74 14.18 -25.01
C GLY A 635 -8.42 14.87 -23.69
N ASP A 636 -7.15 15.11 -23.38
CA ASP A 636 -6.75 15.82 -22.18
C ASP A 636 -5.97 17.09 -22.49
N ILE A 637 -6.42 18.21 -21.95
CA ILE A 637 -5.63 19.44 -21.90
C ILE A 637 -5.20 19.66 -20.46
N THR A 638 -3.89 19.54 -20.21
CA THR A 638 -3.33 19.68 -18.87
C THR A 638 -2.36 20.85 -18.75
N SER A 639 -2.35 21.45 -17.56
CA SER A 639 -1.37 22.46 -17.15
C SER A 639 -0.93 22.16 -15.73
N SER A 640 0.37 22.06 -15.50
CA SER A 640 0.96 21.79 -14.19
C SER A 640 2.01 22.82 -13.80
N ILE A 641 2.16 23.02 -12.50
CA ILE A 641 3.20 23.84 -11.90
C ILE A 641 3.90 23.05 -10.78
N ALA A 642 5.22 23.22 -10.65
CA ALA A 642 5.95 22.75 -9.48
C ALA A 642 5.49 23.52 -8.23
N SER A 643 5.11 22.79 -7.18
CA SER A 643 4.49 23.36 -5.98
C SER A 643 5.33 23.07 -4.74
N THR A 644 5.37 24.03 -3.82
CA THR A 644 5.85 23.82 -2.44
C THR A 644 4.64 23.90 -1.50
N TYR A 645 4.38 22.82 -0.76
CA TYR A 645 3.31 22.75 0.22
C TYR A 645 3.89 23.04 1.61
N LYS A 646 3.36 24.05 2.30
CA LYS A 646 3.82 24.48 3.62
C LYS A 646 2.78 24.12 4.68
#